data_AF-A0A2E2U8U3-F1
#
_entry.id   AF-A0A2E2U8U3-F1
#
_cell.length_a   1.000
_cell.length_b   1.000
_cell.length_c   1.000
_cell.angle_alpha   90.00
_cell.angle_beta   90.00
_cell.angle_gamma   90.00
#
_symmetry.space_group_name_H-M   'P 1'
#
loop_
_entity.id
_entity.type
_entity.pdbx_description
1 polymer ?
#
loop_
_entity_poly.entity_id
_entity_poly.type
_entity_poly.pdbx_seq_one_letter_code
_entity_poly.pdbx_strand_id
1 'polypeptide(L)'
;MLEIKRRHLVRLLSTFGCFLCLMPYSHANFARISRAGFALPADDLVHQGSVLSPEQARRLSLQGVDLSELRPTVLRRGIWEDKLGERLSEQKDEMPIDTGAVVRFQASLRSAPGEFRFNVLTQSREVVTLYADKKLHTTLLRKNYLRKLGYVVPAIKHLQNVRITFTSEEEKELFITKLRREAEGTTKRWIIEEENAGLSLALRDVAAVEVTDTNLYNPAFGVPGGALNSRKLRSLIVPYALLDLKESVNKFSWNVGREENSDRIILPHFFSNNNFATTTYEDARWIAKRMSQLGRDDIEEVVRMSHFPDPVATLVIEKLIARTNALMSLFEISHRPMRYDSDISEIPHLVGGKIIKRQWRDYGFASEFAAGDATSPFKDFNYYVYSLLQSIGIDSLVARANQELSLFNPNDARLRLAEEEFNRGLEHFVNTGEFLQFPVSTWVSPLASGNLVLSRDVVVGNYLGTENLVQLADTFGYAFSLGAIMGIENVDVLDAVTLSASATYLKTFTHLKPLTSLRDVFKEDYRNLAVSLLKNDLRRHLHEAAEANANLPSREASPEYDEFLASVVDNINNSLGVGESLIIQEKILPSFSAGAKIPITTSGFVVGISAGAEYIGVKRLQILRKDESTIQIYDDNGYGVGGDFTISLENRIPIIRFEYRVLSGEYSVKSHTVNIDADSEDNPNFMEGIEGLHSLLTTNSSEVLEELSEEGITPPSAKVDASFRDRYSRFAFLFWRRQSNKGFTHYDVESTAGLQGEYITHHDYGRSGVNWESFTKDLVKYGLNQIDGAENILWRNDVWARPNETFQGHASVLEADYEGQLIDGELEKEYMAFAKRYEGWSRDQGDLRDKVLSLNEDFEKPLFSPQEVEDISRLFLYDIHAKVNIYERGVKRLKSISQNTMIAIATNVDADRRCHRERVEYYRWTDRDGRSVDVSTCGSLRTAISKANSCPRKEDIKDQTECYLKMAKNMFEDMPFSYFVEIVGEDNYYLEGAVNGFRANSEILNDPMRSSGFGRRHPVYPYGMIRKVQQRVGIQNGEFTGQWLRERP
;
A
#
# COMPACT_ATOMS: atom_id res chain seq x y z
N MET A 1 -47.78 18.05 -17.74
CA MET A 1 -46.53 18.29 -18.50
C MET A 1 -45.39 18.85 -17.62
N LEU A 2 -45.65 19.46 -16.46
CA LEU A 2 -44.61 19.85 -15.49
C LEU A 2 -44.19 18.75 -14.48
N GLU A 3 -44.93 17.65 -14.32
CA GLU A 3 -44.52 16.51 -13.46
C GLU A 3 -43.56 15.51 -14.14
N ILE A 4 -43.45 15.55 -15.47
CA ILE A 4 -42.59 14.64 -16.24
C ILE A 4 -41.13 15.13 -16.24
N LYS A 5 -40.88 16.44 -16.06
CA LYS A 5 -39.52 16.99 -15.95
C LYS A 5 -38.87 16.78 -14.57
N ARG A 6 -39.65 16.66 -13.49
CA ARG A 6 -39.12 16.44 -12.13
C ARG A 6 -38.64 14.99 -11.90
N ARG A 7 -39.21 14.01 -12.61
CA ARG A 7 -38.73 12.62 -12.58
C ARG A 7 -37.47 12.37 -13.42
N HIS A 8 -37.16 13.24 -14.39
CA HIS A 8 -35.89 13.19 -15.11
C HIS A 8 -34.76 13.90 -14.37
N LEU A 9 -35.05 14.98 -13.62
CA LEU A 9 -34.03 15.70 -12.85
C LEU A 9 -33.52 14.90 -11.62
N VAL A 10 -34.40 14.12 -10.97
CA VAL A 10 -34.01 13.23 -9.85
C VAL A 10 -33.31 11.95 -10.32
N ARG A 11 -33.40 11.62 -11.63
CA ARG A 11 -32.61 10.52 -12.23
C ARG A 11 -31.26 10.99 -12.79
N LEU A 12 -31.11 12.27 -13.16
CA LEU A 12 -29.81 12.85 -13.55
C LEU A 12 -28.93 13.16 -12.32
N LEU A 13 -29.52 13.65 -11.23
CA LEU A 13 -28.76 13.97 -10.01
C LEU A 13 -28.30 12.74 -9.20
N SER A 14 -28.76 11.53 -9.53
CA SER A 14 -28.20 10.29 -8.99
C SER A 14 -27.09 9.68 -9.86
N THR A 15 -26.84 10.24 -11.06
CA THR A 15 -25.80 9.74 -11.97
C THR A 15 -24.49 10.54 -11.91
N PHE A 16 -24.51 11.78 -11.39
CA PHE A 16 -23.32 12.64 -11.32
C PHE A 16 -22.51 12.53 -10.00
N GLY A 17 -22.96 11.72 -9.04
CA GLY A 17 -22.27 11.53 -7.75
C GLY A 17 -21.26 10.38 -7.69
N CYS A 18 -20.76 9.87 -8.82
CA CYS A 18 -19.97 8.62 -8.83
C CYS A 18 -18.76 8.58 -9.80
N PHE A 19 -18.28 9.72 -10.29
CA PHE A 19 -16.98 9.78 -10.98
C PHE A 19 -15.90 10.31 -10.03
N LEU A 20 -15.57 9.48 -9.03
CA LEU A 20 -14.34 9.61 -8.25
C LEU A 20 -13.36 8.57 -8.78
N CYS A 21 -12.22 9.06 -9.27
CA CYS A 21 -11.03 8.35 -9.72
C CYS A 21 -10.95 6.87 -9.29
N LEU A 22 -11.19 5.99 -10.26
CA LEU A 22 -10.70 4.62 -10.24
C LEU A 22 -9.91 4.45 -11.54
N MET A 23 -8.58 4.36 -11.43
CA MET A 23 -7.84 3.55 -12.39
C MET A 23 -8.59 2.21 -12.53
N PRO A 24 -8.66 1.58 -13.70
CA PRO A 24 -9.24 0.26 -13.84
C PRO A 24 -8.29 -0.78 -13.22
N TYR A 25 -8.13 -0.73 -11.90
CA TYR A 25 -7.99 -1.93 -11.12
C TYR A 25 -9.22 -2.76 -11.48
N SER A 26 -8.99 -3.91 -12.13
CA SER A 26 -9.97 -4.98 -12.17
C SER A 26 -10.18 -5.47 -10.73
N HIS A 27 -10.86 -4.68 -9.90
CA HIS A 27 -11.29 -5.10 -8.59
C HIS A 27 -12.24 -6.29 -8.80
N ALA A 28 -11.85 -7.46 -8.33
CA ALA A 28 -12.79 -8.57 -8.20
C ALA A 28 -13.98 -8.08 -7.37
N ASN A 29 -15.20 -8.37 -7.82
CA ASN A 29 -16.38 -8.07 -7.01
C ASN A 29 -16.40 -9.02 -5.82
N PHE A 30 -16.78 -8.55 -4.64
CA PHE A 30 -16.77 -9.37 -3.43
C PHE A 30 -18.18 -9.50 -2.86
N ALA A 31 -18.60 -10.74 -2.63
CA ALA A 31 -19.77 -11.02 -1.81
C ALA A 31 -19.36 -11.15 -0.35
N ARG A 32 -20.20 -10.65 0.56
CA ARG A 32 -20.02 -10.77 2.01
C ARG A 32 -21.17 -11.59 2.58
N ILE A 33 -20.85 -12.76 3.13
CA ILE A 33 -21.83 -13.71 3.66
C ILE A 33 -21.70 -13.73 5.18
N SER A 34 -22.76 -13.35 5.90
CA SER A 34 -22.74 -13.32 7.37
C SER A 34 -23.08 -14.67 7.97
N ARG A 35 -22.24 -15.15 8.89
CA ARG A 35 -22.43 -16.33 9.76
C ARG A 35 -23.54 -16.13 10.78
N ALA A 36 -23.83 -14.89 11.18
CA ALA A 36 -24.86 -14.55 12.18
C ALA A 36 -26.30 -14.52 11.63
N GLY A 37 -26.51 -14.74 10.31
CA GLY A 37 -27.83 -15.02 9.76
C GLY A 37 -28.82 -13.84 9.72
N PHE A 38 -28.39 -12.64 9.29
CA PHE A 38 -29.27 -11.47 9.21
C PHE A 38 -30.25 -11.49 8.02
N ALA A 39 -29.94 -12.24 6.96
CA ALA A 39 -30.80 -12.35 5.78
C ALA A 39 -31.92 -13.37 6.02
N LEU A 40 -33.12 -13.10 5.46
CA LEU A 40 -34.22 -14.06 5.49
C LEU A 40 -33.80 -15.36 4.76
N PRO A 41 -34.14 -16.55 5.30
CA PRO A 41 -33.89 -17.81 4.61
C PRO A 41 -34.52 -17.85 3.22
N ALA A 42 -34.00 -18.73 2.37
CA ALA A 42 -34.55 -18.91 1.03
C ALA A 42 -36.02 -19.37 1.06
N ASP A 43 -36.79 -18.98 0.04
CA ASP A 43 -38.23 -19.26 -0.08
C ASP A 43 -38.56 -20.58 -0.79
N ASP A 44 -37.53 -21.36 -1.14
CA ASP A 44 -37.65 -22.62 -1.88
C ASP A 44 -37.22 -23.85 -1.10
N LEU A 45 -37.01 -23.74 0.22
CA LEU A 45 -36.57 -24.84 1.09
C LEU A 45 -37.70 -25.85 1.32
N VAL A 46 -37.38 -27.14 1.26
CA VAL A 46 -38.34 -28.23 1.49
C VAL A 46 -38.06 -28.91 2.83
N HIS A 47 -39.09 -29.01 3.67
CA HIS A 47 -39.06 -29.79 4.91
C HIS A 47 -40.33 -30.63 5.04
N GLN A 48 -40.19 -31.93 5.33
CA GLN A 48 -41.31 -32.88 5.43
C GLN A 48 -42.27 -32.84 4.23
N GLY A 49 -41.74 -32.64 3.02
CA GLY A 49 -42.51 -32.62 1.76
C GLY A 49 -43.24 -31.30 1.46
N SER A 50 -43.15 -30.28 2.32
CA SER A 50 -43.73 -28.95 2.09
C SER A 50 -42.66 -27.90 1.83
N VAL A 51 -42.95 -26.96 0.93
CA VAL A 51 -42.09 -25.79 0.69
C VAL A 51 -42.32 -24.78 1.81
N LEU A 52 -41.24 -24.31 2.42
CA LEU A 52 -41.26 -23.40 3.56
C LEU A 52 -41.28 -21.95 3.08
N SER A 53 -42.09 -21.11 3.73
CA SER A 53 -41.90 -19.66 3.64
C SER A 53 -40.61 -19.25 4.37
N PRO A 54 -40.00 -18.10 4.04
CA PRO A 54 -38.85 -17.58 4.77
C PRO A 54 -39.07 -17.47 6.28
N GLU A 55 -40.28 -17.10 6.74
CA GLU A 55 -40.59 -17.06 8.18
C GLU A 55 -40.68 -18.45 8.80
N GLN A 56 -41.24 -19.44 8.09
CA GLN A 56 -41.30 -20.82 8.56
C GLN A 56 -39.90 -21.43 8.68
N ALA A 57 -39.05 -21.24 7.66
CA ALA A 57 -37.66 -21.64 7.70
C ALA A 57 -36.89 -20.97 8.84
N ARG A 58 -37.13 -19.67 9.07
CA ARG A 58 -36.52 -18.96 10.20
C ARG A 58 -36.95 -19.52 11.55
N ARG A 59 -38.24 -19.88 11.72
CA ARG A 59 -38.73 -20.54 12.94
C ARG A 59 -38.07 -21.90 13.17
N LEU A 60 -37.89 -22.70 12.11
CA LEU A 60 -37.19 -23.99 12.21
C LEU A 60 -35.73 -23.81 12.62
N SER A 61 -35.05 -22.80 12.06
CA SER A 61 -33.68 -22.45 12.46
C SER A 61 -33.61 -22.07 13.94
N LEU A 62 -34.55 -21.25 14.44
CA LEU A 62 -34.65 -20.91 15.87
C LEU A 62 -34.96 -22.11 16.78
N GLN A 63 -35.53 -23.19 16.23
CA GLN A 63 -35.75 -24.46 16.92
C GLN A 63 -34.53 -25.40 16.88
N GLY A 64 -33.40 -24.94 16.32
CA GLY A 64 -32.16 -25.71 16.23
C GLY A 64 -32.02 -26.58 14.97
N VAL A 65 -32.92 -26.44 13.98
CA VAL A 65 -32.78 -27.15 12.70
C VAL A 65 -31.72 -26.45 11.84
N ASP A 66 -30.68 -27.17 11.45
CA ASP A 66 -29.67 -26.68 10.50
C ASP A 66 -30.28 -26.58 9.10
N LEU A 67 -30.59 -25.35 8.66
CA LEU A 67 -31.19 -25.12 7.34
C LEU A 67 -30.25 -25.51 6.19
N SER A 68 -28.95 -25.68 6.41
CA SER A 68 -28.01 -26.13 5.37
C SER A 68 -28.22 -27.59 4.98
N GLU A 69 -28.95 -28.37 5.78
CA GLU A 69 -29.34 -29.76 5.48
C GLU A 69 -30.61 -29.86 4.62
N LEU A 70 -31.41 -28.79 4.57
CA LEU A 70 -32.64 -28.78 3.77
C LEU A 70 -32.31 -28.66 2.28
N ARG A 71 -33.16 -29.24 1.42
CA ARG A 71 -32.99 -29.17 -0.03
C ARG A 71 -33.90 -28.08 -0.63
N PRO A 72 -33.46 -27.41 -1.71
CA PRO A 72 -34.36 -26.55 -2.46
C PRO A 72 -35.38 -27.38 -3.25
N THR A 73 -36.49 -26.75 -3.63
CA THR A 73 -37.55 -27.39 -4.40
C THR A 73 -37.05 -27.76 -5.79
N VAL A 74 -37.27 -29.02 -6.20
CA VAL A 74 -36.98 -29.51 -7.55
C VAL A 74 -38.20 -29.29 -8.44
N LEU A 75 -38.04 -28.53 -9.52
CA LEU A 75 -39.09 -28.27 -10.51
C LEU A 75 -38.76 -29.00 -11.80
N ARG A 76 -39.78 -29.54 -12.49
CA ARG A 76 -39.63 -30.25 -13.78
C ARG A 76 -38.99 -29.38 -14.89
N ARG A 77 -39.07 -28.05 -14.77
CA ARG A 77 -38.40 -27.06 -15.65
C ARG A 77 -37.72 -26.00 -14.78
N GLY A 78 -36.72 -26.40 -14.00
CA GLY A 78 -35.96 -25.53 -13.09
C GLY A 78 -34.50 -25.33 -13.54
N ILE A 79 -33.79 -24.43 -12.86
CA ILE A 79 -32.35 -24.17 -13.07
C ILE A 79 -31.43 -25.19 -12.36
N TRP A 80 -32.00 -26.15 -11.63
CA TRP A 80 -31.25 -27.11 -10.81
C TRP A 80 -31.99 -28.44 -10.65
N GLU A 81 -31.24 -29.52 -10.69
CA GLU A 81 -31.64 -30.91 -10.50
C GLU A 81 -30.75 -31.55 -9.42
N ASP A 82 -31.28 -32.53 -8.70
CA ASP A 82 -30.52 -33.21 -7.65
C ASP A 82 -29.64 -34.34 -8.23
N LYS A 83 -28.71 -33.96 -9.10
CA LYS A 83 -27.73 -34.87 -9.74
C LYS A 83 -26.32 -34.36 -9.45
N LEU A 84 -25.66 -34.94 -8.46
CA LEU A 84 -24.28 -34.61 -8.11
C LEU A 84 -23.31 -35.58 -8.79
N GLY A 85 -22.21 -35.07 -9.35
CA GLY A 85 -21.13 -35.88 -9.90
C GLY A 85 -21.47 -36.61 -11.20
N GLU A 86 -22.61 -36.31 -11.83
CA GLU A 86 -23.00 -36.91 -13.12
C GLU A 86 -21.88 -36.75 -14.15
N ARG A 87 -21.59 -37.80 -14.93
CA ARG A 87 -20.59 -37.71 -16.00
C ARG A 87 -20.98 -36.62 -17.00
N LEU A 88 -20.01 -35.82 -17.40
CA LEU A 88 -20.20 -34.82 -18.43
C LEU A 88 -20.27 -35.53 -19.78
N SER A 89 -21.08 -34.98 -20.69
CA SER A 89 -21.25 -35.52 -22.04
C SER A 89 -21.28 -34.38 -23.03
N GLU A 90 -20.50 -34.50 -24.10
CA GLU A 90 -20.49 -33.56 -25.23
C GLU A 90 -21.85 -33.52 -25.94
N GLN A 91 -22.64 -34.61 -25.85
CA GLN A 91 -23.99 -34.66 -26.43
C GLN A 91 -24.92 -33.57 -25.86
N LYS A 92 -24.69 -33.12 -24.61
CA LYS A 92 -25.46 -32.02 -24.01
C LYS A 92 -25.11 -30.65 -24.60
N ASP A 93 -24.06 -30.56 -25.41
CA ASP A 93 -23.61 -29.35 -26.10
C ASP A 93 -23.73 -29.49 -27.64
N GLU A 94 -24.43 -30.52 -28.14
CA GLU A 94 -24.70 -30.64 -29.57
C GLU A 94 -25.57 -29.47 -30.06
N MET A 95 -25.12 -28.82 -31.13
CA MET A 95 -25.76 -27.68 -31.78
C MET A 95 -25.60 -27.82 -33.29
N PRO A 96 -26.46 -27.16 -34.11
CA PRO A 96 -26.44 -27.27 -35.59
C PRO A 96 -25.28 -26.51 -36.25
N ILE A 97 -24.10 -26.53 -35.63
CA ILE A 97 -22.86 -25.94 -36.14
C ILE A 97 -21.67 -26.73 -35.61
N ASP A 98 -20.68 -26.95 -36.46
CA ASP A 98 -19.44 -27.65 -36.14
C ASP A 98 -18.22 -26.76 -36.39
N THR A 99 -17.10 -27.14 -35.78
CA THR A 99 -15.79 -26.54 -36.08
C THR A 99 -15.51 -26.65 -37.58
N GLY A 100 -15.08 -25.56 -38.21
CA GLY A 100 -14.84 -25.47 -39.66
C GLY A 100 -16.06 -25.09 -40.50
N ALA A 101 -17.24 -24.92 -39.88
CA ALA A 101 -18.44 -24.53 -40.60
C ALA A 101 -18.31 -23.15 -41.28
N VAL A 102 -18.96 -23.02 -42.44
CA VAL A 102 -19.14 -21.74 -43.13
C VAL A 102 -20.54 -21.22 -42.84
N VAL A 103 -20.62 -20.02 -42.27
CA VAL A 103 -21.87 -19.41 -41.81
C VAL A 103 -21.99 -17.97 -42.31
N ARG A 104 -23.21 -17.46 -42.45
CA ARG A 104 -23.45 -16.08 -42.90
C ARG A 104 -23.77 -15.18 -41.72
N PHE A 105 -23.10 -14.04 -41.58
CA PHE A 105 -23.41 -13.06 -40.54
C PHE A 105 -24.84 -12.52 -40.70
N GLN A 106 -25.50 -12.19 -39.58
CA GLN A 106 -26.83 -11.58 -39.57
C GLN A 106 -26.83 -10.27 -38.78
N ALA A 107 -26.46 -10.31 -37.50
CA ALA A 107 -26.47 -9.14 -36.63
C ALA A 107 -25.63 -9.35 -35.37
N SER A 108 -25.07 -8.27 -34.84
CA SER A 108 -24.47 -8.21 -33.50
C SER A 108 -25.55 -8.06 -32.42
N LEU A 109 -25.40 -8.73 -31.28
CA LEU A 109 -26.28 -8.60 -30.13
C LEU A 109 -25.64 -7.70 -29.06
N ARG A 110 -26.48 -6.96 -28.32
CA ARG A 110 -26.02 -6.18 -27.17
C ARG A 110 -25.49 -7.13 -26.10
N SER A 111 -24.24 -6.92 -25.69
CA SER A 111 -23.51 -7.80 -24.78
C SER A 111 -22.95 -7.00 -23.60
N ALA A 112 -22.53 -7.70 -22.54
CA ALA A 112 -21.78 -7.08 -21.46
C ALA A 112 -20.36 -6.69 -21.95
N PRO A 113 -19.70 -5.70 -21.33
CA PRO A 113 -18.32 -5.37 -21.66
C PRO A 113 -17.40 -6.59 -21.55
N GLY A 114 -16.54 -6.81 -22.55
CA GLY A 114 -15.66 -7.96 -22.67
C GLY A 114 -16.27 -9.17 -23.37
N GLU A 115 -17.57 -9.17 -23.63
CA GLU A 115 -18.28 -10.22 -24.37
C GLU A 115 -18.77 -9.71 -25.71
N PHE A 116 -18.56 -10.47 -26.78
CA PHE A 116 -19.14 -10.16 -28.10
C PHE A 116 -20.01 -11.31 -28.59
N ARG A 117 -21.32 -11.04 -28.72
CA ARG A 117 -22.31 -12.00 -29.20
C ARG A 117 -22.90 -11.57 -30.53
N PHE A 118 -23.11 -12.52 -31.43
CA PHE A 118 -23.67 -12.23 -32.75
C PHE A 118 -24.39 -13.44 -33.33
N ASN A 119 -25.38 -13.17 -34.17
CA ASN A 119 -26.16 -14.20 -34.85
C ASN A 119 -25.58 -14.51 -36.22
N VAL A 120 -25.55 -15.79 -36.54
CA VAL A 120 -25.16 -16.33 -37.85
C VAL A 120 -26.23 -17.27 -38.38
N LEU A 121 -26.31 -17.38 -39.71
CA LEU A 121 -27.16 -18.32 -40.41
C LEU A 121 -26.31 -19.48 -40.92
N THR A 122 -26.65 -20.70 -40.51
CA THR A 122 -25.98 -21.93 -40.95
C THR A 122 -26.39 -22.30 -42.38
N GLN A 123 -25.70 -23.27 -42.98
CA GLN A 123 -26.09 -23.83 -44.29
C GLN A 123 -27.48 -24.50 -44.25
N SER A 124 -27.87 -25.06 -43.10
CA SER A 124 -29.21 -25.60 -42.85
C SER A 124 -30.30 -24.53 -42.68
N ARG A 125 -29.96 -23.24 -42.81
CA ARG A 125 -30.82 -22.07 -42.57
C ARG A 125 -31.31 -21.94 -41.13
N GLU A 126 -30.54 -22.42 -40.17
CA GLU A 126 -30.79 -22.23 -38.74
C GLU A 126 -30.01 -21.02 -38.23
N VAL A 127 -30.62 -20.26 -37.33
CA VAL A 127 -29.96 -19.12 -36.68
C VAL A 127 -29.27 -19.61 -35.43
N VAL A 128 -27.96 -19.38 -35.34
CA VAL A 128 -27.14 -19.72 -34.17
C VAL A 128 -26.49 -18.46 -33.62
N THR A 129 -26.46 -18.32 -32.30
CA THR A 129 -25.72 -17.24 -31.64
C THR A 129 -24.30 -17.71 -31.32
N LEU A 130 -23.32 -16.99 -31.86
CA LEU A 130 -21.91 -17.15 -31.54
C LEU A 130 -21.46 -16.13 -30.49
N TYR A 131 -20.48 -16.54 -29.70
CA TYR A 131 -19.94 -15.83 -28.56
C TYR A 131 -18.41 -15.86 -28.63
N ALA A 132 -17.81 -14.67 -28.54
CA ALA A 132 -16.37 -14.45 -28.48
C ALA A 132 -16.02 -13.69 -27.20
N ASP A 133 -15.07 -14.21 -26.43
CA ASP A 133 -14.60 -13.65 -25.16
C ASP A 133 -13.14 -14.09 -24.92
N LYS A 134 -12.34 -13.25 -24.28
CA LYS A 134 -10.97 -13.58 -23.83
C LYS A 134 -10.95 -14.62 -22.70
N LYS A 135 -12.10 -14.84 -22.06
CA LYS A 135 -12.30 -15.74 -20.91
C LYS A 135 -13.19 -16.93 -21.27
N LEU A 136 -13.29 -17.26 -22.56
CA LEU A 136 -14.16 -18.33 -23.07
C LEU A 136 -13.97 -19.65 -22.30
N HIS A 137 -12.74 -20.09 -22.09
CA HIS A 137 -12.46 -21.34 -21.37
C HIS A 137 -12.83 -21.27 -19.89
N THR A 138 -12.77 -20.10 -19.27
CA THR A 138 -13.29 -19.87 -17.90
C THR A 138 -14.82 -20.00 -17.86
N THR A 139 -15.51 -19.53 -18.90
CA THR A 139 -16.97 -19.73 -19.04
C THR A 139 -17.32 -21.20 -19.24
N LEU A 140 -16.54 -21.95 -20.05
CA LEU A 140 -16.71 -23.39 -20.22
C LEU A 140 -16.43 -24.16 -18.92
N LEU A 141 -15.39 -23.78 -18.17
CA LEU A 141 -15.09 -24.29 -16.83
C LEU A 141 -16.27 -24.11 -15.88
N ARG A 142 -16.84 -22.90 -15.87
CA ARG A 142 -18.05 -22.61 -15.08
C ARG A 142 -19.22 -23.49 -15.49
N LYS A 143 -19.52 -23.61 -16.78
CA LYS A 143 -20.58 -24.49 -17.28
C LYS A 143 -20.41 -25.92 -16.77
N ASN A 144 -19.24 -26.51 -16.98
CA ASN A 144 -18.96 -27.90 -16.68
C ASN A 144 -19.01 -28.18 -15.17
N TYR A 145 -18.41 -27.29 -14.36
CA TYR A 145 -18.44 -27.42 -12.91
C TYR A 145 -19.85 -27.29 -12.34
N LEU A 146 -20.65 -26.33 -12.85
CA LEU A 146 -22.04 -26.16 -12.42
C LEU A 146 -22.90 -27.38 -12.78
N ARG A 147 -22.72 -27.98 -13.96
CA ARG A 147 -23.39 -29.24 -14.35
C ARG A 147 -23.05 -30.37 -13.38
N LYS A 148 -21.79 -30.49 -12.95
CA LYS A 148 -21.38 -31.47 -11.92
C LYS A 148 -22.08 -31.26 -10.57
N LEU A 149 -22.47 -30.03 -10.25
CA LEU A 149 -23.22 -29.71 -9.03
C LEU A 149 -24.75 -29.91 -9.15
N GLY A 150 -25.23 -30.24 -10.35
CA GLY A 150 -26.65 -30.45 -10.65
C GLY A 150 -27.36 -29.24 -11.27
N TYR A 151 -26.65 -28.15 -11.59
CA TYR A 151 -27.27 -27.03 -12.28
C TYR A 151 -27.58 -27.37 -13.74
N VAL A 152 -28.75 -26.91 -14.20
CA VAL A 152 -29.16 -27.02 -15.60
C VAL A 152 -28.56 -25.84 -16.35
N VAL A 153 -27.46 -26.09 -17.05
CA VAL A 153 -26.77 -25.08 -17.87
C VAL A 153 -27.03 -25.38 -19.36
N PRO A 154 -27.62 -24.44 -20.13
CA PRO A 154 -27.84 -24.58 -21.57
C PRO A 154 -26.58 -24.95 -22.36
N ALA A 155 -26.76 -25.43 -23.59
CA ALA A 155 -25.64 -25.83 -24.43
C ALA A 155 -24.70 -24.65 -24.73
N ILE A 156 -23.39 -24.88 -24.51
CA ILE A 156 -22.33 -23.97 -24.97
C ILE A 156 -21.27 -24.83 -25.64
N LYS A 157 -21.29 -24.84 -26.98
CA LYS A 157 -20.40 -25.64 -27.82
C LYS A 157 -19.15 -24.84 -28.19
N HIS A 158 -17.96 -25.34 -27.84
CA HIS A 158 -16.70 -24.76 -28.28
C HIS A 158 -16.48 -25.04 -29.77
N LEU A 159 -16.08 -24.02 -30.52
CA LEU A 159 -15.76 -24.09 -31.94
C LEU A 159 -14.33 -23.57 -32.12
N GLN A 160 -13.41 -24.47 -32.49
CA GLN A 160 -12.00 -24.11 -32.63
C GLN A 160 -11.79 -23.10 -33.75
N ASN A 161 -12.58 -23.20 -34.82
CA ASN A 161 -12.63 -22.25 -35.91
C ASN A 161 -14.00 -22.23 -36.61
N VAL A 162 -14.36 -21.09 -37.19
CA VAL A 162 -15.59 -20.86 -37.98
C VAL A 162 -15.30 -19.84 -39.07
N ARG A 163 -15.81 -20.05 -40.29
CA ARG A 163 -15.71 -19.08 -41.38
C ARG A 163 -17.01 -18.31 -41.53
N ILE A 164 -16.95 -16.99 -41.39
CA ILE A 164 -18.10 -16.09 -41.51
C ILE A 164 -18.07 -15.40 -42.86
N THR A 165 -19.18 -15.41 -43.59
CA THR A 165 -19.38 -14.65 -44.83
C THR A 165 -20.29 -13.46 -44.59
N PHE A 166 -19.97 -12.32 -45.19
CA PHE A 166 -20.69 -11.04 -45.10
C PHE A 166 -21.34 -10.69 -46.43
N THR A 167 -22.37 -9.83 -46.38
CA THR A 167 -23.10 -9.37 -47.56
C THR A 167 -22.40 -8.21 -48.28
N SER A 168 -21.67 -7.37 -47.54
CA SER A 168 -20.89 -6.25 -48.06
C SER A 168 -19.61 -6.04 -47.25
N GLU A 169 -18.66 -5.30 -47.82
CA GLU A 169 -17.41 -4.94 -47.12
C GLU A 169 -17.71 -4.04 -45.90
N GLU A 170 -18.70 -3.16 -46.01
CA GLU A 170 -19.16 -2.29 -44.91
C GLU A 170 -19.65 -3.11 -43.70
N GLU A 171 -20.38 -4.21 -43.95
CA GLU A 171 -20.86 -5.10 -42.89
C GLU A 171 -19.71 -5.82 -42.19
N LYS A 172 -18.70 -6.24 -42.96
CA LYS A 172 -17.47 -6.86 -42.45
C LYS A 172 -16.67 -5.87 -41.60
N GLU A 173 -16.46 -4.65 -42.06
CA GLU A 173 -15.73 -3.61 -41.31
C GLU A 173 -16.46 -3.21 -40.02
N LEU A 174 -17.79 -3.11 -40.06
CA LEU A 174 -18.60 -2.88 -38.87
C LEU A 174 -18.47 -4.01 -37.87
N PHE A 175 -18.43 -5.27 -38.34
CA PHE A 175 -18.22 -6.44 -37.49
C PHE A 175 -16.85 -6.39 -36.80
N ILE A 176 -15.77 -6.12 -37.54
CA ILE A 176 -14.41 -6.01 -36.99
C ILE A 176 -14.33 -4.89 -35.94
N THR A 177 -14.94 -3.75 -36.23
CA THR A 177 -15.00 -2.59 -35.31
C THR A 177 -15.75 -2.94 -34.03
N LYS A 178 -16.91 -3.60 -34.13
CA LYS A 178 -17.69 -4.03 -32.96
C LYS A 178 -16.97 -5.11 -32.16
N LEU A 179 -16.37 -6.10 -32.81
CA LEU A 179 -15.56 -7.13 -32.15
C LEU A 179 -14.42 -6.49 -31.33
N ARG A 180 -13.70 -5.53 -31.92
CA ARG A 180 -12.62 -4.79 -31.23
C ARG A 180 -13.13 -4.07 -29.97
N ARG A 181 -14.25 -3.36 -30.09
CA ARG A 181 -14.80 -2.52 -29.02
C ARG A 181 -15.45 -3.36 -27.92
N GLU A 182 -16.25 -4.36 -28.27
CA GLU A 182 -17.10 -5.10 -27.33
C GLU A 182 -16.37 -6.26 -26.66
N ALA A 183 -15.47 -6.97 -27.36
CA ALA A 183 -14.62 -8.00 -26.76
C ALA A 183 -13.38 -7.43 -26.04
N GLU A 184 -13.23 -6.10 -26.03
CA GLU A 184 -12.16 -5.34 -25.36
C GLU A 184 -10.73 -5.78 -25.74
N GLY A 185 -10.52 -6.40 -26.90
CA GLY A 185 -9.26 -7.03 -27.27
C GLY A 185 -8.80 -6.72 -28.70
N THR A 186 -7.53 -7.00 -29.00
CA THR A 186 -7.06 -6.95 -30.39
C THR A 186 -7.79 -8.01 -31.22
N THR A 187 -8.31 -7.60 -32.38
CA THR A 187 -9.05 -8.48 -33.30
C THR A 187 -8.22 -9.67 -33.79
N LYS A 188 -6.88 -9.54 -33.78
CA LYS A 188 -5.92 -10.60 -34.09
C LYS A 188 -6.01 -11.84 -33.18
N ARG A 189 -6.67 -11.73 -32.03
CA ARG A 189 -6.94 -12.88 -31.14
C ARG A 189 -7.90 -13.88 -31.79
N TRP A 190 -8.95 -13.36 -32.43
CA TRP A 190 -10.00 -14.18 -33.05
C TRP A 190 -9.78 -14.34 -34.55
N ILE A 191 -9.32 -13.32 -35.27
CA ILE A 191 -9.17 -13.37 -36.73
C ILE A 191 -7.88 -14.13 -37.10
N ILE A 192 -7.98 -15.11 -38.01
CA ILE A 192 -6.85 -15.96 -38.43
C ILE A 192 -5.94 -15.24 -39.44
N GLU A 193 -6.51 -14.78 -40.55
CA GLU A 193 -5.90 -13.89 -41.55
C GLU A 193 -7.04 -13.10 -42.22
N GLU A 194 -6.81 -11.82 -42.54
CA GLU A 194 -7.68 -11.07 -43.46
C GLU A 194 -7.32 -11.52 -44.88
N GLU A 195 -8.16 -12.34 -45.52
CA GLU A 195 -8.03 -12.54 -46.96
C GLU A 195 -8.23 -11.16 -47.62
N ASN A 196 -7.14 -10.57 -48.12
CA ASN A 196 -7.02 -9.21 -48.66
C ASN A 196 -7.90 -8.91 -49.90
N ALA A 197 -8.93 -9.72 -50.19
CA ALA A 197 -9.89 -9.51 -51.27
C ALA A 197 -11.26 -10.21 -51.07
N GLY A 198 -11.61 -10.66 -49.86
CA GLY A 198 -12.83 -11.47 -49.62
C GLY A 198 -13.85 -10.87 -48.65
N LEU A 199 -15.14 -11.11 -48.92
CA LEU A 199 -16.28 -10.87 -48.00
C LEU A 199 -16.38 -11.95 -46.90
N SER A 200 -15.27 -12.54 -46.48
CA SER A 200 -15.25 -13.61 -45.47
C SER A 200 -14.13 -13.45 -44.45
N LEU A 201 -14.39 -13.88 -43.22
CA LEU A 201 -13.43 -13.88 -42.11
C LEU A 201 -13.38 -15.27 -41.48
N ALA A 202 -12.18 -15.80 -41.25
CA ALA A 202 -11.99 -16.98 -40.42
C ALA A 202 -11.75 -16.56 -38.97
N LEU A 203 -12.65 -16.97 -38.08
CA LEU A 203 -12.51 -16.81 -36.64
C LEU A 203 -11.96 -18.08 -36.01
N ARG A 204 -11.16 -17.92 -34.96
CA ARG A 204 -10.72 -18.97 -34.03
C ARG A 204 -11.33 -18.76 -32.65
N ASP A 205 -11.43 -19.84 -31.89
CA ASP A 205 -11.77 -19.83 -30.46
C ASP A 205 -13.05 -19.05 -30.12
N VAL A 206 -14.17 -19.54 -30.66
CA VAL A 206 -15.52 -19.00 -30.39
C VAL A 206 -16.40 -20.11 -29.82
N ALA A 207 -17.55 -19.77 -29.25
CA ALA A 207 -18.54 -20.77 -28.87
C ALA A 207 -19.93 -20.46 -29.43
N ALA A 208 -20.66 -21.50 -29.79
CA ALA A 208 -22.10 -21.42 -30.04
C ALA A 208 -22.85 -21.54 -28.71
N VAL A 209 -23.81 -20.64 -28.49
CA VAL A 209 -24.60 -20.58 -27.26
C VAL A 209 -26.06 -20.78 -27.60
N GLU A 210 -26.71 -21.68 -26.89
CA GLU A 210 -28.16 -21.87 -26.97
C GLU A 210 -28.89 -20.67 -26.35
N VAL A 211 -29.75 -20.04 -27.14
CA VAL A 211 -30.66 -18.99 -26.67
C VAL A 211 -32.02 -19.62 -26.45
N THR A 212 -32.35 -19.94 -25.20
CA THR A 212 -33.64 -20.54 -24.88
C THR A 212 -34.71 -19.46 -24.69
N ASP A 213 -35.83 -19.57 -25.38
CA ASP A 213 -37.04 -18.74 -25.17
C ASP A 213 -37.75 -19.01 -23.83
N THR A 214 -37.31 -20.04 -23.09
CA THR A 214 -37.82 -20.34 -21.75
C THR A 214 -37.25 -19.36 -20.73
N ASN A 215 -38.07 -18.93 -19.75
CA ASN A 215 -37.71 -18.06 -18.61
C ASN A 215 -36.59 -18.59 -17.68
N LEU A 216 -35.73 -19.50 -18.12
CA LEU A 216 -34.62 -20.06 -17.36
C LEU A 216 -33.33 -19.28 -17.65
N TYR A 217 -32.90 -18.53 -16.65
CA TYR A 217 -31.63 -17.81 -16.65
C TYR A 217 -30.44 -18.78 -16.79
N ASN A 218 -29.43 -18.47 -17.62
CA ASN A 218 -28.22 -19.30 -17.76
C ASN A 218 -27.20 -18.98 -16.64
N PRO A 219 -26.99 -19.87 -15.65
CA PRO A 219 -26.09 -19.58 -14.53
C PRO A 219 -24.60 -19.53 -14.96
N ALA A 220 -24.23 -20.02 -16.14
CA ALA A 220 -22.87 -19.78 -16.65
C ALA A 220 -22.60 -18.29 -16.94
N PHE A 221 -23.64 -17.47 -17.12
CA PHE A 221 -23.52 -16.02 -17.41
C PHE A 221 -23.94 -15.12 -16.23
N GLY A 222 -24.21 -15.66 -15.03
CA GLY A 222 -24.41 -14.86 -13.82
C GLY A 222 -25.60 -15.27 -12.96
N VAL A 223 -26.29 -14.28 -12.39
CA VAL A 223 -27.62 -14.44 -11.77
C VAL A 223 -28.51 -13.26 -12.21
N PRO A 224 -29.84 -13.34 -12.07
CA PRO A 224 -30.71 -12.20 -12.28
C PRO A 224 -30.31 -11.01 -11.40
N GLY A 225 -30.46 -9.79 -11.91
CA GLY A 225 -30.23 -8.58 -11.12
C GLY A 225 -31.27 -8.43 -9.99
N GLY A 226 -30.86 -7.81 -8.88
CA GLY A 226 -31.72 -7.58 -7.72
C GLY A 226 -31.52 -8.59 -6.58
N ALA A 227 -32.47 -8.61 -5.64
CA ALA A 227 -32.44 -9.52 -4.50
C ALA A 227 -32.76 -10.97 -4.93
N LEU A 228 -31.84 -11.90 -4.64
CA LEU A 228 -32.03 -13.31 -4.92
C LEU A 228 -32.88 -13.93 -3.80
N ASN A 229 -33.92 -14.70 -4.14
CA ASN A 229 -34.83 -15.31 -3.13
C ASN A 229 -34.63 -16.82 -2.95
N SER A 230 -34.28 -17.52 -4.03
CA SER A 230 -34.09 -18.97 -4.03
C SER A 230 -32.66 -19.36 -3.63
N ARG A 231 -32.52 -20.45 -2.85
CA ARG A 231 -31.23 -21.05 -2.49
C ARG A 231 -30.41 -21.40 -3.72
N LYS A 232 -31.07 -21.89 -4.78
CA LYS A 232 -30.42 -22.27 -6.05
C LYS A 232 -29.63 -21.11 -6.66
N LEU A 233 -30.12 -19.87 -6.53
CA LEU A 233 -29.43 -18.68 -7.04
C LEU A 233 -28.44 -18.11 -6.02
N ARG A 234 -28.83 -17.99 -4.75
CA ARG A 234 -28.00 -17.45 -3.67
C ARG A 234 -26.68 -18.21 -3.51
N SER A 235 -26.75 -19.53 -3.54
CA SER A 235 -25.60 -20.40 -3.34
C SER A 235 -24.56 -20.36 -4.47
N LEU A 236 -24.89 -19.85 -5.66
CA LEU A 236 -23.95 -19.77 -6.80
C LEU A 236 -22.69 -18.94 -6.52
N ILE A 237 -22.71 -18.08 -5.49
CA ILE A 237 -21.52 -17.32 -5.09
C ILE A 237 -20.33 -18.23 -4.75
N VAL A 238 -20.57 -19.39 -4.13
CA VAL A 238 -19.51 -20.30 -3.69
C VAL A 238 -18.77 -20.93 -4.89
N PRO A 239 -19.44 -21.58 -5.86
CA PRO A 239 -18.77 -22.04 -7.06
C PRO A 239 -18.24 -20.88 -7.92
N TYR A 240 -18.88 -19.70 -7.91
CA TYR A 240 -18.32 -18.55 -8.63
C TYR A 240 -16.98 -18.08 -8.06
N ALA A 241 -16.85 -18.10 -6.73
CA ALA A 241 -15.59 -17.75 -6.07
C ALA A 241 -14.50 -18.78 -6.34
N LEU A 242 -14.84 -20.07 -6.32
CA LEU A 242 -13.88 -21.13 -6.64
C LEU A 242 -13.28 -20.94 -8.04
N LEU A 243 -14.10 -20.56 -9.02
CA LEU A 243 -13.73 -20.58 -10.44
C LEU A 243 -13.17 -19.25 -10.96
N ASP A 244 -12.91 -18.24 -10.12
CA ASP A 244 -12.53 -16.87 -10.53
C ASP A 244 -11.12 -16.72 -11.13
N LEU A 245 -10.87 -17.44 -12.22
CA LEU A 245 -9.60 -17.53 -12.94
C LEU A 245 -9.29 -16.29 -13.79
N LYS A 246 -10.31 -15.51 -14.16
CA LYS A 246 -10.20 -14.43 -15.17
C LYS A 246 -9.60 -14.97 -16.48
N GLU A 247 -8.61 -14.29 -17.05
CA GLU A 247 -7.89 -14.71 -18.26
C GLU A 247 -6.54 -15.38 -17.95
N SER A 248 -5.83 -14.94 -16.90
CA SER A 248 -4.49 -15.44 -16.56
C SER A 248 -4.52 -16.43 -15.40
N VAL A 249 -4.04 -17.65 -15.65
CA VAL A 249 -3.89 -18.69 -14.61
C VAL A 249 -2.76 -18.34 -13.62
N ASN A 250 -1.78 -17.56 -14.06
CA ASN A 250 -0.71 -17.07 -13.18
C ASN A 250 -1.24 -16.07 -12.15
N LYS A 251 -2.29 -15.29 -12.47
CA LYS A 251 -2.96 -14.38 -11.53
C LYS A 251 -4.01 -15.07 -10.66
N PHE A 252 -4.35 -16.31 -10.96
CA PHE A 252 -5.32 -17.10 -10.21
C PHE A 252 -4.67 -17.64 -8.93
N SER A 253 -5.11 -17.18 -7.76
CA SER A 253 -4.49 -17.56 -6.48
C SER A 253 -4.79 -19.02 -6.10
N TRP A 254 -3.84 -19.66 -5.41
CA TRP A 254 -4.02 -20.97 -4.75
C TRP A 254 -5.06 -20.95 -3.62
N ASN A 255 -5.32 -19.78 -3.02
CA ASN A 255 -6.31 -19.61 -1.96
C ASN A 255 -7.59 -18.90 -2.46
N VAL A 256 -8.72 -19.13 -1.79
CA VAL A 256 -10.01 -18.51 -2.12
C VAL A 256 -10.75 -18.01 -0.88
N GLY A 257 -11.14 -16.74 -0.95
CA GLY A 257 -11.91 -16.09 0.11
C GLY A 257 -11.10 -15.82 1.36
N ARG A 258 -11.72 -15.15 2.33
CA ARG A 258 -11.16 -14.85 3.65
C ARG A 258 -12.26 -14.53 4.65
N GLU A 259 -11.92 -14.57 5.93
CA GLU A 259 -12.81 -14.14 6.99
C GLU A 259 -12.69 -12.61 7.23
N GLU A 260 -13.80 -11.96 7.54
CA GLU A 260 -13.88 -10.57 7.97
C GLU A 260 -14.79 -10.47 9.21
N ASN A 261 -14.31 -9.77 10.23
CA ASN A 261 -15.02 -9.52 11.48
C ASN A 261 -15.41 -10.77 12.29
N SER A 262 -14.73 -11.90 12.11
CA SER A 262 -15.09 -13.21 12.71
C SER A 262 -16.52 -13.72 12.40
N ASP A 263 -17.31 -12.96 11.62
CA ASP A 263 -18.73 -13.21 11.39
C ASP A 263 -19.10 -13.15 9.90
N ARG A 264 -18.17 -12.78 9.01
CA ARG A 264 -18.40 -12.69 7.57
C ARG A 264 -17.35 -13.43 6.78
N ILE A 265 -17.80 -14.07 5.72
CA ILE A 265 -16.94 -14.65 4.70
C ILE A 265 -16.97 -13.74 3.48
N ILE A 266 -15.79 -13.35 3.01
CA ILE A 266 -15.61 -12.59 1.78
C ILE A 266 -15.25 -13.56 0.66
N LEU A 267 -16.04 -13.57 -0.41
CA LEU A 267 -15.81 -14.37 -1.59
C LEU A 267 -15.69 -13.51 -2.85
N PRO A 268 -14.62 -13.67 -3.67
CA PRO A 268 -14.52 -12.98 -4.96
C PRO A 268 -15.52 -13.55 -5.98
N HIS A 269 -15.92 -12.77 -6.98
CA HIS A 269 -16.70 -13.25 -8.13
C HIS A 269 -16.55 -12.37 -9.39
N PHE A 270 -16.99 -12.93 -10.52
CA PHE A 270 -16.82 -12.37 -11.85
C PHE A 270 -17.76 -11.21 -12.22
N PHE A 271 -18.98 -11.21 -11.67
CA PHE A 271 -20.08 -10.40 -12.19
C PHE A 271 -20.31 -9.14 -11.37
N SER A 272 -20.10 -7.96 -11.95
CA SER A 272 -20.30 -6.65 -11.28
C SER A 272 -21.75 -6.33 -10.96
N ASN A 273 -22.68 -6.77 -11.80
CA ASN A 273 -24.11 -6.46 -11.65
C ASN A 273 -24.86 -7.45 -10.75
N ASN A 274 -24.19 -8.49 -10.25
CA ASN A 274 -24.84 -9.52 -9.43
C ASN A 274 -24.76 -9.15 -7.95
N ASN A 275 -25.91 -9.12 -7.27
CA ASN A 275 -25.98 -8.82 -5.85
C ASN A 275 -26.25 -10.09 -5.04
N PHE A 276 -25.24 -10.55 -4.30
CA PHE A 276 -25.33 -11.71 -3.40
C PHE A 276 -25.64 -11.34 -1.95
N ALA A 277 -26.03 -10.09 -1.66
CA ALA A 277 -26.29 -9.63 -0.29
C ALA A 277 -27.39 -10.39 0.46
N THR A 278 -28.29 -11.09 -0.25
CA THR A 278 -29.33 -11.93 0.35
C THR A 278 -28.89 -13.37 0.63
N THR A 279 -27.65 -13.74 0.30
CA THR A 279 -27.13 -15.10 0.52
C THR A 279 -26.91 -15.34 2.00
N THR A 280 -27.54 -16.38 2.55
CA THR A 280 -27.32 -16.78 3.94
C THR A 280 -26.12 -17.72 4.05
N TYR A 281 -25.55 -17.83 5.25
CA TYR A 281 -24.46 -18.77 5.52
C TYR A 281 -24.87 -20.23 5.26
N GLU A 282 -26.13 -20.57 5.54
CA GLU A 282 -26.68 -21.91 5.33
C GLU A 282 -26.81 -22.25 3.84
N ASP A 283 -27.18 -21.28 2.99
CA ASP A 283 -27.22 -21.46 1.53
C ASP A 283 -25.82 -21.71 0.96
N ALA A 284 -24.82 -20.98 1.46
CA ALA A 284 -23.42 -21.16 1.07
C ALA A 284 -22.85 -22.50 1.57
N ARG A 285 -23.12 -22.85 2.84
CA ARG A 285 -22.69 -24.12 3.44
C ARG A 285 -23.35 -25.33 2.76
N TRP A 286 -24.61 -25.20 2.33
CA TRP A 286 -25.31 -26.25 1.57
C TRP A 286 -24.57 -26.63 0.28
N ILE A 287 -24.23 -25.63 -0.55
CA ILE A 287 -23.54 -25.94 -1.81
C ILE A 287 -22.09 -26.35 -1.57
N ALA A 288 -21.42 -25.78 -0.56
CA ALA A 288 -20.06 -26.17 -0.20
C ALA A 288 -20.02 -27.65 0.26
N LYS A 289 -21.03 -28.14 0.99
CA LYS A 289 -21.19 -29.58 1.33
C LYS A 289 -21.41 -30.48 0.11
N ARG A 290 -21.98 -29.95 -0.98
CA ARG A 290 -22.07 -30.68 -2.26
C ARG A 290 -20.74 -30.68 -2.98
N MET A 291 -20.05 -29.55 -2.99
CA MET A 291 -18.70 -29.42 -3.59
C MET A 291 -17.69 -30.34 -2.91
N SER A 292 -17.76 -30.53 -1.58
CA SER A 292 -16.86 -31.42 -0.84
C SER A 292 -16.97 -32.90 -1.22
N GLN A 293 -18.03 -33.29 -1.93
CA GLN A 293 -18.27 -34.67 -2.39
C GLN A 293 -17.67 -34.92 -3.79
N LEU A 294 -17.24 -33.88 -4.50
CA LEU A 294 -16.56 -34.03 -5.79
C LEU A 294 -15.09 -34.44 -5.55
N GLY A 295 -14.65 -35.46 -6.29
CA GLY A 295 -13.27 -35.94 -6.23
C GLY A 295 -12.34 -35.24 -7.21
N ARG A 296 -11.05 -35.62 -7.19
CA ARG A 296 -10.06 -35.18 -8.18
C ARG A 296 -10.51 -35.52 -9.60
N ASP A 297 -11.00 -36.73 -9.82
CA ASP A 297 -11.50 -37.19 -11.13
C ASP A 297 -12.63 -36.29 -11.68
N ASP A 298 -13.49 -35.76 -10.82
CA ASP A 298 -14.54 -34.82 -11.22
C ASP A 298 -13.95 -33.47 -11.67
N ILE A 299 -12.94 -32.97 -10.94
CA ILE A 299 -12.23 -31.73 -11.28
C ILE A 299 -11.48 -31.90 -12.61
N GLU A 300 -10.76 -33.01 -12.79
CA GLU A 300 -10.05 -33.34 -14.03
C GLU A 300 -11.02 -33.45 -15.22
N GLU A 301 -12.16 -34.11 -15.04
CA GLU A 301 -13.21 -34.18 -16.07
C GLU A 301 -13.75 -32.78 -16.42
N VAL A 302 -14.01 -31.93 -15.43
CA VAL A 302 -14.48 -30.56 -15.64
C VAL A 302 -13.48 -29.74 -16.44
N VAL A 303 -12.19 -29.78 -16.07
CA VAL A 303 -11.13 -29.01 -16.74
C VAL A 303 -10.91 -29.52 -18.16
N ARG A 304 -10.89 -30.85 -18.37
CA ARG A 304 -10.76 -31.46 -19.71
C ARG A 304 -11.88 -31.02 -20.65
N MET A 305 -13.13 -31.03 -20.17
CA MET A 305 -14.31 -30.61 -20.95
C MET A 305 -14.37 -29.10 -21.21
N SER A 306 -13.43 -28.33 -20.66
CA SER A 306 -13.30 -26.88 -20.89
C SER A 306 -12.29 -26.51 -21.95
N HIS A 307 -11.62 -27.50 -22.55
CA HIS A 307 -10.72 -27.34 -23.69
C HIS A 307 -9.55 -26.37 -23.43
N PHE A 308 -9.01 -26.34 -22.22
CA PHE A 308 -7.74 -25.65 -21.96
C PHE A 308 -6.58 -26.38 -22.67
N PRO A 309 -5.51 -25.68 -23.07
CA PRO A 309 -4.26 -26.34 -23.47
C PRO A 309 -3.71 -27.21 -22.33
N ASP A 310 -3.08 -28.34 -22.64
CA ASP A 310 -2.65 -29.33 -21.62
C ASP A 310 -1.83 -28.73 -20.46
N PRO A 311 -0.80 -27.90 -20.68
CA PRO A 311 -0.02 -27.31 -19.58
C PRO A 311 -0.87 -26.37 -18.71
N VAL A 312 -1.84 -25.67 -19.32
CA VAL A 312 -2.77 -24.79 -18.61
C VAL A 312 -3.77 -25.61 -17.81
N ALA A 313 -4.31 -26.68 -18.40
CA ALA A 313 -5.23 -27.60 -17.75
C ALA A 313 -4.61 -28.22 -16.48
N THR A 314 -3.37 -28.71 -16.59
CA THR A 314 -2.59 -29.27 -15.49
C THR A 314 -2.52 -28.30 -14.32
N LEU A 315 -2.13 -27.04 -14.55
CA LEU A 315 -2.04 -26.04 -13.49
C LEU A 315 -3.42 -25.66 -12.90
N VAL A 316 -4.45 -25.56 -13.74
CA VAL A 316 -5.81 -25.24 -13.30
C VAL A 316 -6.35 -26.31 -12.35
N ILE A 317 -6.09 -27.60 -12.62
CA ILE A 317 -6.50 -28.71 -11.74
C ILE A 317 -5.90 -28.54 -10.34
N GLU A 318 -4.59 -28.34 -10.26
CA GLU A 318 -3.88 -28.21 -8.97
C GLU A 318 -4.38 -26.99 -8.17
N LYS A 319 -4.57 -25.84 -8.85
CA LYS A 319 -5.12 -24.64 -8.21
C LYS A 319 -6.57 -24.81 -7.76
N LEU A 320 -7.42 -25.47 -8.54
CA LEU A 320 -8.80 -25.74 -8.14
C LEU A 320 -8.88 -26.68 -6.93
N ILE A 321 -7.98 -27.67 -6.83
CA ILE A 321 -7.89 -28.54 -5.66
C ILE A 321 -7.50 -27.73 -4.42
N ALA A 322 -6.42 -26.93 -4.51
CA ALA A 322 -5.96 -26.10 -3.39
C ALA A 322 -7.07 -25.15 -2.90
N ARG A 323 -7.75 -24.48 -3.83
CA ARG A 323 -8.88 -23.59 -3.53
C ARG A 323 -10.07 -24.34 -2.93
N THR A 324 -10.37 -25.56 -3.38
CA THR A 324 -11.44 -26.38 -2.80
C THR A 324 -11.15 -26.70 -1.34
N ASN A 325 -9.93 -27.14 -1.03
CA ASN A 325 -9.53 -27.42 0.36
C ASN A 325 -9.66 -26.17 1.25
N ALA A 326 -9.20 -25.02 0.75
CA ALA A 326 -9.30 -23.75 1.48
C ALA A 326 -10.76 -23.33 1.72
N LEU A 327 -11.61 -23.44 0.71
CA LEU A 327 -13.03 -23.12 0.82
C LEU A 327 -13.74 -24.00 1.84
N MET A 328 -13.42 -25.31 1.87
CA MET A 328 -13.99 -26.22 2.86
C MET A 328 -13.55 -25.87 4.28
N SER A 329 -12.29 -25.45 4.46
CA SER A 329 -11.80 -24.93 5.74
C SER A 329 -12.56 -23.67 6.16
N LEU A 330 -12.77 -22.73 5.22
CA LEU A 330 -13.45 -21.44 5.46
C LEU A 330 -14.93 -21.61 5.87
N PHE A 331 -15.59 -22.65 5.37
CA PHE A 331 -16.98 -23.02 5.71
C PHE A 331 -17.09 -24.09 6.81
N GLU A 332 -15.98 -24.49 7.44
CA GLU A 332 -15.95 -25.49 8.52
C GLU A 332 -16.61 -26.82 8.10
N ILE A 333 -16.33 -27.26 6.87
CA ILE A 333 -16.85 -28.50 6.32
C ILE A 333 -15.82 -29.60 6.52
N SER A 334 -16.21 -30.61 7.30
CA SER A 334 -15.41 -31.83 7.44
C SER A 334 -15.28 -32.51 6.07
N HIS A 335 -14.05 -32.60 5.58
CA HIS A 335 -13.70 -33.24 4.31
C HIS A 335 -12.29 -33.83 4.43
N ARG A 336 -11.93 -34.72 3.51
CA ARG A 336 -10.56 -35.20 3.36
C ARG A 336 -9.85 -34.27 2.38
N PRO A 337 -8.82 -33.50 2.80
CA PRO A 337 -8.12 -32.61 1.90
C PRO A 337 -7.50 -33.40 0.74
N MET A 338 -7.72 -32.92 -0.47
CA MET A 338 -7.11 -33.47 -1.67
C MET A 338 -5.66 -32.98 -1.78
N ARG A 339 -4.74 -33.85 -2.20
CA ARG A 339 -3.35 -33.45 -2.43
C ARG A 339 -3.25 -32.67 -3.74
N TYR A 340 -2.41 -31.65 -3.74
CA TYR A 340 -2.04 -30.88 -4.93
C TYR A 340 -0.52 -30.65 -4.96
N ASP A 341 -0.01 -30.28 -6.13
CA ASP A 341 1.39 -29.94 -6.38
C ASP A 341 1.51 -28.49 -6.89
N SER A 342 2.13 -27.62 -6.08
CA SER A 342 2.35 -26.21 -6.40
C SER A 342 3.55 -25.96 -7.32
N ASP A 343 4.49 -26.90 -7.40
CA ASP A 343 5.74 -26.78 -8.17
C ASP A 343 5.70 -27.56 -9.50
N ILE A 344 4.49 -27.93 -9.95
CA ILE A 344 4.27 -28.74 -11.14
C ILE A 344 4.87 -28.11 -12.41
N SER A 345 5.51 -28.94 -13.25
CA SER A 345 6.25 -28.49 -14.43
C SER A 345 5.98 -29.38 -15.64
N GLU A 346 5.73 -28.75 -16.79
CA GLU A 346 5.54 -29.37 -18.11
C GLU A 346 6.22 -28.51 -19.18
N ILE A 347 7.51 -28.78 -19.40
CA ILE A 347 8.40 -27.99 -20.28
C ILE A 347 7.91 -28.13 -21.74
N PRO A 348 7.89 -27.03 -22.54
CA PRO A 348 8.45 -25.71 -22.24
C PRO A 348 7.46 -24.68 -21.70
N HIS A 349 6.18 -25.01 -21.56
CA HIS A 349 5.13 -24.00 -21.35
C HIS A 349 4.73 -23.80 -19.89
N LEU A 350 4.91 -24.80 -19.02
CA LEU A 350 4.66 -24.75 -17.58
C LEU A 350 5.96 -25.04 -16.83
N VAL A 351 6.44 -24.13 -16.00
CA VAL A 351 7.67 -24.29 -15.22
C VAL A 351 7.42 -23.79 -13.80
N GLY A 352 7.56 -24.69 -12.81
CA GLY A 352 7.40 -24.38 -11.39
C GLY A 352 6.06 -23.70 -11.06
N GLY A 353 4.95 -24.31 -11.47
CA GLY A 353 3.61 -23.78 -11.20
C GLY A 353 3.22 -22.53 -12.01
N LYS A 354 3.99 -22.16 -13.04
CA LYS A 354 3.78 -20.95 -13.83
C LYS A 354 3.78 -21.17 -15.34
N ILE A 355 2.81 -20.58 -16.03
CA ILE A 355 2.72 -20.58 -17.49
C ILE A 355 3.65 -19.50 -18.09
N ILE A 356 4.58 -19.91 -18.94
CA ILE A 356 5.59 -19.02 -19.55
C ILE A 356 5.12 -18.47 -20.90
N LYS A 357 4.34 -19.26 -21.66
CA LYS A 357 3.84 -18.87 -22.98
C LYS A 357 2.72 -17.83 -22.87
N ARG A 358 2.95 -16.65 -23.46
CA ARG A 358 2.01 -15.51 -23.45
C ARG A 358 1.01 -15.53 -24.58
N GLN A 359 1.36 -16.13 -25.72
CA GLN A 359 0.51 -16.11 -26.91
C GLN A 359 0.16 -17.53 -27.33
N TRP A 360 -1.13 -17.85 -27.41
CA TRP A 360 -1.64 -19.19 -27.73
C TRP A 360 -2.35 -19.28 -29.09
N ARG A 361 -2.25 -18.22 -29.89
CA ARG A 361 -2.90 -18.11 -31.20
C ARG A 361 -2.42 -19.17 -32.18
N ASP A 362 -1.13 -19.52 -32.13
CA ASP A 362 -0.52 -20.61 -32.91
C ASP A 362 -1.11 -22.00 -32.58
N TYR A 363 -1.71 -22.14 -31.39
CA TYR A 363 -2.45 -23.34 -30.97
C TYR A 363 -3.97 -23.21 -31.19
N GLY A 364 -4.42 -22.13 -31.84
CA GLY A 364 -5.83 -21.91 -32.17
C GLY A 364 -6.65 -21.16 -31.12
N PHE A 365 -6.04 -20.66 -30.05
CA PHE A 365 -6.75 -19.98 -28.95
C PHE A 365 -6.75 -18.45 -29.10
N ALA A 366 -7.82 -17.80 -28.67
CA ALA A 366 -7.94 -16.34 -28.53
C ALA A 366 -7.62 -15.88 -27.08
N SER A 367 -7.75 -16.80 -26.13
CA SER A 367 -7.39 -16.63 -24.72
C SER A 367 -5.87 -16.78 -24.55
N GLU A 368 -5.23 -15.86 -23.83
CA GLU A 368 -3.75 -15.84 -23.74
C GLU A 368 -3.19 -16.54 -22.49
N PHE A 369 -4.04 -16.94 -21.52
CA PHE A 369 -3.75 -17.73 -20.29
C PHE A 369 -2.66 -17.22 -19.34
N ALA A 370 -1.82 -16.28 -19.78
CA ALA A 370 -0.74 -15.61 -19.09
C ALA A 370 -0.54 -14.21 -19.71
N ALA A 371 -0.45 -13.17 -18.88
CA ALA A 371 -0.13 -11.82 -19.34
C ALA A 371 1.39 -11.60 -19.50
N GLY A 372 2.19 -12.45 -18.86
CA GLY A 372 3.63 -12.28 -18.73
C GLY A 372 4.04 -11.34 -17.60
N ASP A 373 5.30 -11.46 -17.20
CA ASP A 373 5.82 -10.78 -16.02
C ASP A 373 5.76 -9.27 -16.15
N ALA A 374 5.23 -8.63 -15.11
CA ALA A 374 5.27 -7.19 -14.97
C ALA A 374 6.73 -6.73 -14.82
N THR A 375 7.05 -5.58 -15.40
CA THR A 375 8.35 -4.95 -15.20
C THR A 375 8.42 -4.36 -13.80
N SER A 376 9.20 -5.00 -12.92
CA SER A 376 9.52 -4.45 -11.61
C SER A 376 10.63 -3.40 -11.71
N PRO A 377 10.56 -2.30 -10.91
CA PRO A 377 11.67 -1.35 -10.81
C PRO A 377 13.01 -2.03 -10.52
N PHE A 378 12.97 -3.10 -9.73
CA PHE A 378 14.14 -3.84 -9.25
C PHE A 378 14.53 -5.05 -10.11
N LYS A 379 13.93 -5.22 -11.30
CA LYS A 379 14.29 -6.32 -12.21
C LYS A 379 15.78 -6.29 -12.58
N ASP A 380 16.33 -5.09 -12.74
CA ASP A 380 17.69 -4.87 -13.21
C ASP A 380 18.54 -4.17 -12.13
N PHE A 381 18.92 -4.93 -11.10
CA PHE A 381 19.66 -4.45 -9.93
C PHE A 381 20.89 -3.60 -10.26
N ASN A 382 21.62 -3.93 -11.34
CA ASN A 382 22.82 -3.21 -11.74
C ASN A 382 22.58 -1.70 -11.94
N TYR A 383 21.38 -1.29 -12.36
CA TYR A 383 21.03 0.12 -12.54
C TYR A 383 20.93 0.88 -11.21
N TYR A 384 20.54 0.23 -10.11
CA TYR A 384 20.57 0.85 -8.79
C TYR A 384 22.02 1.14 -8.35
N VAL A 385 22.92 0.18 -8.56
CA VAL A 385 24.35 0.35 -8.27
C VAL A 385 24.94 1.47 -9.13
N TYR A 386 24.58 1.52 -10.41
CA TYR A 386 25.01 2.61 -11.29
C TYR A 386 24.47 3.98 -10.86
N SER A 387 23.23 4.06 -10.35
CA SER A 387 22.69 5.33 -9.85
C SER A 387 23.40 5.79 -8.59
N LEU A 388 23.80 4.85 -7.72
CA LEU A 388 24.66 5.16 -6.56
C LEU A 388 26.04 5.68 -6.98
N LEU A 389 26.65 5.09 -8.02
CA LEU A 389 27.93 5.59 -8.55
C LEU A 389 27.78 6.97 -9.20
N GLN A 390 26.66 7.22 -9.87
CA GLN A 390 26.34 8.52 -10.45
C GLN A 390 26.18 9.60 -9.38
N SER A 391 25.47 9.31 -8.28
CA SER A 391 25.30 10.26 -7.18
C SER A 391 26.64 10.59 -6.51
N ILE A 392 27.56 9.62 -6.35
CA ILE A 392 28.94 9.86 -5.91
C ILE A 392 29.68 10.83 -6.81
N GLY A 393 29.52 10.69 -8.14
CA GLY A 393 30.14 11.58 -9.11
C GLY A 393 29.65 13.02 -8.98
N ILE A 394 28.33 13.21 -8.82
CA ILE A 394 27.71 14.52 -8.61
C ILE A 394 28.17 15.12 -7.26
N ASP A 395 28.10 14.33 -6.17
CA ASP A 395 28.52 14.75 -4.83
C ASP A 395 29.98 15.22 -4.81
N SER A 396 30.87 14.53 -5.50
CA SER A 396 32.30 14.90 -5.58
C SER A 396 32.52 16.22 -6.32
N LEU A 397 31.77 16.47 -7.41
CA LEU A 397 31.82 17.73 -8.15
C LEU A 397 31.29 18.90 -7.30
N VAL A 398 30.16 18.68 -6.60
CA VAL A 398 29.56 19.68 -5.70
C VAL A 398 30.48 19.98 -4.52
N ALA A 399 31.10 18.95 -3.92
CA ALA A 399 32.03 19.13 -2.82
C ALA A 399 33.23 19.99 -3.24
N ARG A 400 33.79 19.75 -4.43
CA ARG A 400 34.88 20.57 -4.97
C ARG A 400 34.45 22.02 -5.22
N ALA A 401 33.25 22.24 -5.76
CA ALA A 401 32.72 23.59 -5.93
C ALA A 401 32.51 24.30 -4.57
N ASN A 402 32.04 23.57 -3.55
CA ASN A 402 31.79 24.12 -2.22
C ASN A 402 33.08 24.45 -1.44
N GLN A 403 34.17 23.71 -1.68
CA GLN A 403 35.49 24.05 -1.12
C GLN A 403 35.94 25.45 -1.56
N GLU A 404 35.73 25.82 -2.82
CA GLU A 404 36.06 27.15 -3.37
C GLU A 404 35.12 28.27 -2.88
N LEU A 405 33.93 27.91 -2.38
CA LEU A 405 32.93 28.85 -1.86
C LEU A 405 33.05 29.10 -0.34
N SER A 406 34.03 28.48 0.33
CA SER A 406 34.33 28.70 1.74
C SER A 406 35.33 29.84 1.92
N LEU A 407 34.96 30.91 2.60
CA LEU A 407 35.83 32.08 2.84
C LEU A 407 36.85 31.83 3.96
N PHE A 408 36.53 30.95 4.90
CA PHE A 408 37.38 30.62 6.04
C PHE A 408 37.42 29.10 6.23
N ASN A 409 38.63 28.55 6.34
CA ASN A 409 38.83 27.14 6.67
C ASN A 409 39.28 27.01 8.13
N PRO A 410 38.47 26.40 9.02
CA PRO A 410 38.85 26.17 10.42
C PRO A 410 40.18 25.42 10.59
N ASN A 411 40.52 24.55 9.64
CA ASN A 411 41.79 23.82 9.67
C ASN A 411 42.98 24.75 9.57
N ASP A 412 42.88 25.89 8.88
CA ASP A 412 43.98 26.85 8.76
C ASP A 412 44.30 27.50 10.12
N ALA A 413 43.27 27.85 10.90
CA ALA A 413 43.45 28.39 12.24
C ALA A 413 44.08 27.37 13.20
N ARG A 414 43.65 26.10 13.10
CA ARG A 414 44.24 24.99 13.86
C ARG A 414 45.68 24.68 13.44
N LEU A 415 45.97 24.67 12.13
CA LEU A 415 47.31 24.45 11.59
C LEU A 415 48.27 25.55 12.00
N ARG A 416 47.85 26.82 11.99
CA ARG A 416 48.67 27.94 12.50
C ARG A 416 49.03 27.74 13.97
N LEU A 417 48.08 27.35 14.81
CA LEU A 417 48.37 27.02 16.22
C LEU A 417 49.38 25.87 16.33
N ALA A 418 49.19 24.79 15.56
CA ALA A 418 50.10 23.65 15.56
C ALA A 418 51.51 24.01 15.07
N GLU A 419 51.65 24.86 14.05
CA GLU A 419 52.94 25.38 13.58
C GLU A 419 53.63 26.24 14.63
N GLU A 420 52.89 27.13 15.30
CA GLU A 420 53.40 27.96 16.39
C GLU A 420 53.89 27.12 17.56
N GLU A 421 53.12 26.12 17.98
CA GLU A 421 53.51 25.17 19.03
C GLU A 421 54.71 24.33 18.59
N PHE A 422 54.70 23.75 17.39
CA PHE A 422 55.81 22.96 16.88
C PHE A 422 57.12 23.76 16.85
N ASN A 423 57.10 24.99 16.33
CA ASN A 423 58.28 25.85 16.26
C ASN A 423 58.78 26.22 17.67
N ARG A 424 57.88 26.56 18.61
CA ARG A 424 58.24 26.83 20.01
C ARG A 424 58.82 25.60 20.71
N GLY A 425 58.28 24.42 20.42
CA GLY A 425 58.76 23.15 20.97
C GLY A 425 60.13 22.77 20.41
N LEU A 426 60.32 22.94 19.11
CA LEU A 426 61.60 22.72 18.43
C LEU A 426 62.67 23.66 18.97
N GLU A 427 62.37 24.95 19.11
CA GLU A 427 63.30 25.95 19.67
C GLU A 427 63.64 25.64 21.13
N HIS A 428 62.66 25.24 21.95
CA HIS A 428 62.90 24.83 23.32
C HIS A 428 63.79 23.58 23.37
N PHE A 429 63.46 22.54 22.61
CA PHE A 429 64.24 21.30 22.53
C PHE A 429 65.68 21.52 22.05
N VAL A 430 65.88 22.38 21.05
CA VAL A 430 67.22 22.75 20.56
C VAL A 430 68.02 23.47 21.65
N ASN A 431 67.38 24.29 22.49
CA ASN A 431 68.04 25.08 23.53
C ASN A 431 68.26 24.32 24.85
N THR A 432 67.36 23.40 25.23
CA THR A 432 67.38 22.73 26.55
C THR A 432 67.66 21.23 26.46
N GLY A 433 67.50 20.61 25.30
CA GLY A 433 67.54 19.15 25.12
C GLY A 433 66.29 18.42 25.61
N GLU A 434 65.27 19.14 26.09
CA GLU A 434 64.03 18.60 26.65
C GLU A 434 62.81 18.96 25.80
N PHE A 435 61.82 18.07 25.74
CA PHE A 435 60.56 18.33 25.03
C PHE A 435 59.64 19.23 25.86
N LEU A 436 59.17 20.33 25.28
CA LEU A 436 58.23 21.25 25.93
C LEU A 436 56.82 20.63 25.98
N GLN A 437 56.24 20.52 27.17
CA GLN A 437 54.81 20.25 27.32
C GLN A 437 54.03 21.55 27.12
N PHE A 438 53.11 21.56 26.16
CA PHE A 438 52.27 22.73 25.90
C PHE A 438 51.12 22.81 26.90
N PRO A 439 50.82 24.00 27.45
CA PRO A 439 49.61 24.21 28.22
C PRO A 439 48.38 24.12 27.30
N VAL A 440 47.19 24.05 27.90
CA VAL A 440 45.91 24.14 27.18
C VAL A 440 45.90 25.37 26.27
N SER A 441 45.69 25.13 24.97
CA SER A 441 45.69 26.16 23.93
C SER A 441 44.34 26.26 23.26
N THR A 442 44.01 27.45 22.73
CA THR A 442 42.73 27.68 22.04
C THR A 442 42.94 28.35 20.70
N TRP A 443 42.07 28.01 19.75
CA TRP A 443 42.00 28.65 18.44
C TRP A 443 40.56 29.00 18.12
N VAL A 444 40.34 30.07 17.36
CA VAL A 444 39.01 30.50 16.92
C VAL A 444 39.07 30.78 15.43
N SER A 445 38.08 30.28 14.69
CA SER A 445 37.89 30.59 13.27
C SER A 445 36.47 31.11 13.05
N PRO A 446 36.27 32.24 12.35
CA PRO A 446 34.96 32.54 11.79
C PRO A 446 34.57 31.45 10.77
N LEU A 447 33.26 31.27 10.59
CA LEU A 447 32.66 30.42 9.57
C LEU A 447 31.87 31.32 8.63
N ALA A 448 32.25 31.36 7.36
CA ALA A 448 31.47 32.00 6.32
C ALA A 448 31.64 31.19 5.03
N SER A 449 30.60 30.45 4.64
CA SER A 449 30.65 29.57 3.47
C SER A 449 29.36 29.66 2.66
N GLY A 450 29.51 29.78 1.35
CA GLY A 450 28.45 29.44 0.40
C GLY A 450 28.52 27.96 0.06
N ASN A 451 27.37 27.31 -0.11
CA ASN A 451 27.29 25.93 -0.54
C ASN A 451 26.26 25.81 -1.67
N LEU A 452 26.60 25.08 -2.72
CA LEU A 452 25.67 24.60 -3.72
C LEU A 452 25.20 23.20 -3.33
N VAL A 453 23.93 22.93 -3.63
CA VAL A 453 23.30 21.62 -3.47
C VAL A 453 22.87 21.16 -4.86
N LEU A 454 23.38 20.01 -5.28
CA LEU A 454 22.95 19.34 -6.50
C LEU A 454 22.99 17.85 -6.23
N SER A 455 21.87 17.15 -6.39
CA SER A 455 21.85 15.69 -6.27
C SER A 455 20.79 15.06 -7.18
N ARG A 456 21.04 13.80 -7.54
CA ARG A 456 20.09 12.91 -8.22
C ARG A 456 20.11 11.59 -7.47
N ASP A 457 19.06 11.34 -6.71
CA ASP A 457 18.97 10.19 -5.81
C ASP A 457 17.75 9.33 -6.15
N VAL A 458 17.93 8.01 -6.14
CA VAL A 458 16.80 7.07 -6.17
C VAL A 458 16.36 6.84 -4.73
N VAL A 459 15.17 7.32 -4.39
CA VAL A 459 14.61 7.22 -3.05
C VAL A 459 13.52 6.15 -3.03
N VAL A 460 13.53 5.35 -1.97
CA VAL A 460 12.52 4.33 -1.71
C VAL A 460 11.64 4.78 -0.55
N GLY A 461 10.32 4.78 -0.76
CA GLY A 461 9.33 5.20 0.22
C GLY A 461 9.09 6.70 0.26
N ASN A 462 8.41 7.14 1.32
CA ASN A 462 8.02 8.54 1.50
C ASN A 462 9.27 9.42 1.62
N TYR A 463 9.34 10.44 0.78
CA TYR A 463 10.43 11.42 0.78
C TYR A 463 9.85 12.82 0.68
N LEU A 464 10.25 13.68 1.62
CA LEU A 464 9.74 15.06 1.71
C LEU A 464 8.21 15.12 1.64
N GLY A 465 7.50 14.23 2.34
CA GLY A 465 6.04 14.23 2.43
C GLY A 465 5.30 13.43 1.35
N THR A 466 5.95 13.10 0.22
CA THR A 466 5.34 12.36 -0.90
C THR A 466 5.11 10.87 -0.61
N GLU A 467 4.10 10.25 -1.20
CA GLU A 467 3.74 8.83 -0.93
C GLU A 467 4.19 7.83 -2.00
N ASN A 468 5.10 8.22 -2.91
CA ASN A 468 5.61 7.32 -3.95
C ASN A 468 6.45 6.18 -3.35
N LEU A 469 6.31 4.97 -3.90
CA LEU A 469 7.07 3.79 -3.42
C LEU A 469 8.53 3.81 -3.85
N VAL A 470 8.81 4.21 -5.10
CA VAL A 470 10.16 4.37 -5.65
C VAL A 470 10.13 5.60 -6.53
N GLN A 471 11.07 6.53 -6.30
CA GLN A 471 11.08 7.81 -6.99
C GLN A 471 12.50 8.32 -7.24
N LEU A 472 12.65 9.08 -8.31
CA LEU A 472 13.83 9.90 -8.58
C LEU A 472 13.65 11.24 -7.89
N ALA A 473 14.64 11.64 -7.12
CA ALA A 473 14.72 12.96 -6.52
C ALA A 473 15.87 13.75 -7.15
N ASP A 474 15.50 14.73 -7.97
CA ASP A 474 16.43 15.72 -8.50
C ASP A 474 16.34 16.97 -7.62
N THR A 475 17.45 17.32 -6.96
CA THR A 475 17.49 18.47 -6.03
C THR A 475 18.54 19.46 -6.49
N PHE A 476 18.15 20.73 -6.58
CA PHE A 476 19.04 21.87 -6.77
C PHE A 476 18.82 22.89 -5.66
N GLY A 477 19.88 23.49 -5.14
CA GLY A 477 19.75 24.51 -4.11
C GLY A 477 21.04 25.23 -3.79
N TYR A 478 20.93 26.16 -2.86
CA TYR A 478 22.07 26.89 -2.31
C TYR A 478 21.88 27.11 -0.81
N ALA A 479 22.99 27.20 -0.09
CA ALA A 479 23.02 27.50 1.32
C ALA A 479 24.09 28.53 1.65
N PHE A 480 23.82 29.34 2.67
CA PHE A 480 24.75 30.30 3.22
C PHE A 480 24.87 30.04 4.72
N SER A 481 26.08 29.78 5.19
CA SER A 481 26.36 29.51 6.59
C SER A 481 27.27 30.59 7.18
N LEU A 482 26.87 31.15 8.31
CA LEU A 482 27.63 32.16 9.05
C LEU A 482 27.77 31.74 10.52
N GLY A 483 28.95 31.90 11.10
CA GLY A 483 29.18 31.48 12.48
C GLY A 483 30.62 31.63 12.95
N ALA A 484 30.95 30.90 14.02
CA ALA A 484 32.31 30.74 14.50
C ALA A 484 32.48 29.35 15.11
N ILE A 485 33.71 28.84 15.03
CA ILE A 485 34.15 27.61 15.68
C ILE A 485 35.37 27.94 16.54
N MET A 486 35.42 27.37 17.73
CA MET A 486 36.52 27.45 18.67
C MET A 486 36.97 26.04 19.01
N GLY A 487 38.29 25.80 18.95
CA GLY A 487 38.88 24.56 19.43
C GLY A 487 39.77 24.82 20.65
N ILE A 488 39.81 23.83 21.54
CA ILE A 488 40.70 23.75 22.70
C ILE A 488 41.52 22.47 22.52
N GLU A 489 42.84 22.61 22.46
CA GLU A 489 43.81 21.51 22.26
C GLU A 489 44.68 21.36 23.52
N ASN A 490 45.47 20.27 23.59
CA ASN A 490 46.43 19.99 24.68
C ASN A 490 45.78 19.87 26.07
N VAL A 491 44.62 19.21 26.16
CA VAL A 491 43.99 18.88 27.44
C VAL A 491 44.45 17.47 27.85
N ASP A 492 44.98 17.27 29.06
CA ASP A 492 45.65 16.04 29.53
C ASP A 492 44.94 14.69 29.21
N VAL A 493 43.63 14.70 28.97
CA VAL A 493 42.80 13.52 28.68
C VAL A 493 41.98 13.65 27.38
N LEU A 494 41.93 14.82 26.74
CA LEU A 494 41.10 15.08 25.55
C LEU A 494 41.99 15.57 24.41
N ASP A 495 41.91 14.94 23.23
CA ASP A 495 42.68 15.36 22.05
C ASP A 495 42.26 16.77 21.60
N ALA A 496 40.95 17.00 21.54
CA ALA A 496 40.39 18.30 21.19
C ALA A 496 38.97 18.44 21.74
N VAL A 497 38.63 19.64 22.18
CA VAL A 497 37.25 20.08 22.45
C VAL A 497 36.89 21.16 21.45
N THR A 498 35.77 21.00 20.74
CA THR A 498 35.29 21.96 19.74
C THR A 498 33.95 22.53 20.17
N LEU A 499 33.81 23.85 20.09
CA LEU A 499 32.56 24.58 20.29
C LEU A 499 32.25 25.31 18.98
N SER A 500 31.04 25.15 18.45
CA SER A 500 30.62 25.85 17.23
C SER A 500 29.24 26.48 17.40
N ALA A 501 29.08 27.66 16.83
CA ALA A 501 27.80 28.35 16.73
C ALA A 501 27.66 28.84 15.30
N SER A 502 26.57 28.47 14.62
CA SER A 502 26.35 28.86 13.23
C SER A 502 24.87 29.03 12.91
N ALA A 503 24.56 29.86 11.92
CA ALA A 503 23.25 29.99 11.32
C ALA A 503 23.36 29.71 9.82
N THR A 504 22.58 28.74 9.34
CA THR A 504 22.54 28.38 7.92
C THR A 504 21.18 28.73 7.32
N TYR A 505 21.17 29.52 6.26
CA TYR A 505 20.02 29.66 5.37
C TYR A 505 20.17 28.68 4.20
N LEU A 506 19.14 27.89 3.91
CA LEU A 506 19.13 26.90 2.83
C LEU A 506 17.89 27.10 1.98
N LYS A 507 18.04 27.14 0.65
CA LYS A 507 16.92 27.11 -0.29
C LYS A 507 17.11 26.01 -1.31
N THR A 508 16.14 25.10 -1.41
CA THR A 508 16.18 23.94 -2.30
C THR A 508 14.92 23.87 -3.17
N PHE A 509 15.12 23.37 -4.38
CA PHE A 509 14.11 23.04 -5.37
C PHE A 509 14.27 21.56 -5.68
N THR A 510 13.24 20.77 -5.41
CA THR A 510 13.26 19.32 -5.63
C THR A 510 12.15 18.92 -6.56
N HIS A 511 12.49 18.17 -7.62
CA HIS A 511 11.52 17.50 -8.49
C HIS A 511 11.53 16.01 -8.15
N LEU A 512 10.36 15.50 -7.77
CA LEU A 512 10.15 14.10 -7.42
C LEU A 512 9.36 13.43 -8.52
N LYS A 513 9.89 12.33 -9.06
CA LYS A 513 9.29 11.58 -10.15
C LYS A 513 9.12 10.10 -9.79
N PRO A 514 7.91 9.52 -9.85
CA PRO A 514 7.72 8.11 -9.60
C PRO A 514 8.41 7.28 -10.69
N LEU A 515 9.12 6.21 -10.29
CA LEU A 515 9.86 5.35 -11.22
C LEU A 515 9.12 4.05 -11.48
N THR A 516 8.91 3.74 -12.75
CA THR A 516 8.42 2.42 -13.18
C THR A 516 9.57 1.42 -13.38
N SER A 517 10.73 1.92 -13.79
CA SER A 517 11.98 1.16 -13.93
C SER A 517 13.17 1.97 -13.42
N LEU A 518 14.12 1.32 -12.74
CA LEU A 518 15.42 1.95 -12.41
C LEU A 518 16.22 2.36 -13.65
N ARG A 519 15.95 1.76 -14.82
CA ARG A 519 16.57 2.16 -16.08
C ARG A 519 16.16 3.58 -16.50
N ASP A 520 14.97 4.02 -16.11
CA ASP A 520 14.44 5.32 -16.52
C ASP A 520 15.26 6.48 -15.94
N VAL A 521 15.93 6.27 -14.79
CA VAL A 521 16.89 7.21 -14.19
C VAL A 521 17.97 7.66 -15.18
N PHE A 522 18.42 6.76 -16.06
CA PHE A 522 19.47 7.04 -17.06
C PHE A 522 18.92 7.61 -18.36
N LYS A 523 17.59 7.60 -18.56
CA LYS A 523 16.93 8.24 -19.70
C LYS A 523 16.57 9.69 -19.39
N GLU A 524 16.43 10.03 -18.10
CA GLU A 524 16.13 11.38 -17.65
C GLU A 524 17.26 12.35 -17.98
N ASP A 525 16.89 13.45 -18.64
CA ASP A 525 17.83 14.50 -19.02
C ASP A 525 18.48 15.13 -17.77
N TYR A 526 19.78 15.39 -17.84
CA TYR A 526 20.49 16.14 -16.80
C TYR A 526 20.04 17.59 -16.74
N ARG A 527 19.38 18.13 -17.77
CA ARG A 527 18.72 19.44 -17.68
C ARG A 527 17.68 19.49 -16.56
N ASN A 528 17.03 18.37 -16.26
CA ASN A 528 16.01 18.28 -15.20
C ASN A 528 16.60 18.44 -13.79
N LEU A 529 17.91 18.22 -13.61
CA LEU A 529 18.61 18.57 -12.36
C LEU A 529 18.51 20.06 -12.03
N ALA A 530 18.42 20.93 -13.04
CA ALA A 530 18.21 22.35 -12.86
C ALA A 530 16.71 22.64 -12.65
N VAL A 531 16.15 22.14 -11.55
CA VAL A 531 14.71 22.22 -11.22
C VAL A 531 14.15 23.65 -11.29
N SER A 532 14.98 24.67 -11.04
CA SER A 532 14.60 26.07 -11.20
C SER A 532 14.19 26.44 -12.64
N LEU A 533 14.77 25.78 -13.65
CA LEU A 533 14.38 25.96 -15.06
C LEU A 533 13.01 25.34 -15.33
N LEU A 534 12.73 24.16 -14.77
CA LEU A 534 11.42 23.50 -14.86
C LEU A 534 10.32 24.39 -14.27
N LYS A 535 10.57 24.97 -13.09
CA LYS A 535 9.66 25.95 -12.47
C LYS A 535 9.38 27.14 -13.40
N ASN A 536 10.42 27.70 -14.02
CA ASN A 536 10.30 28.86 -14.91
C ASN A 536 9.58 28.52 -16.22
N ASP A 537 9.82 27.32 -16.78
CA ASP A 537 9.13 26.83 -17.97
C ASP A 537 7.63 26.64 -17.67
N LEU A 538 7.26 26.02 -16.54
CA LEU A 538 5.87 25.91 -16.11
C LEU A 538 5.21 27.29 -15.91
N ARG A 539 5.89 28.21 -15.21
CA ARG A 539 5.37 29.58 -15.02
C ARG A 539 5.13 30.28 -16.35
N ARG A 540 6.04 30.15 -17.32
CA ARG A 540 5.90 30.74 -18.66
C ARG A 540 4.67 30.19 -19.38
N HIS A 541 4.48 28.87 -19.40
CA HIS A 541 3.32 28.26 -20.06
C HIS A 541 1.99 28.71 -19.43
N LEU A 542 1.91 28.82 -18.09
CA LEU A 542 0.70 29.31 -17.43
C LEU A 542 0.44 30.80 -17.72
N HIS A 543 1.49 31.62 -17.82
CA HIS A 543 1.36 33.03 -18.21
C HIS A 543 0.86 33.17 -19.65
N GLU A 544 1.45 32.43 -20.59
CA GLU A 544 1.04 32.40 -22.00
C GLU A 544 -0.43 31.96 -22.14
N ALA A 545 -0.86 30.97 -21.34
CA ALA A 545 -2.26 30.54 -21.29
C ALA A 545 -3.19 31.65 -20.79
N ALA A 546 -2.83 32.34 -19.71
CA ALA A 546 -3.62 33.45 -19.18
C ALA A 546 -3.74 34.62 -20.18
N GLU A 547 -2.65 34.97 -20.89
CA GLU A 547 -2.66 36.01 -21.93
C GLU A 547 -3.47 35.60 -23.17
N ALA A 548 -3.36 34.34 -23.61
CA ALA A 548 -4.12 33.82 -24.74
C ALA A 548 -5.62 33.84 -24.47
N ASN A 549 -6.03 33.46 -23.26
CA ASN A 549 -7.44 33.47 -22.83
C ASN A 549 -8.06 34.88 -22.88
N ALA A 550 -7.29 35.91 -22.53
CA ALA A 550 -7.75 37.31 -22.59
C ALA A 550 -8.09 37.80 -24.01
N ASN A 551 -7.58 37.11 -25.05
CA ASN A 551 -7.76 37.47 -26.45
C ASN A 551 -8.82 36.62 -27.18
N LEU A 552 -9.47 35.67 -26.50
CA LEU A 552 -10.51 34.81 -27.09
C LEU A 552 -11.90 35.47 -27.01
N PRO A 553 -12.67 35.51 -28.11
CA PRO A 553 -14.02 36.08 -28.11
C PRO A 553 -15.02 35.13 -27.41
N SER A 554 -15.49 35.53 -26.22
CA SER A 554 -16.58 34.95 -25.39
C SER A 554 -16.41 33.50 -24.87
N ARG A 555 -16.70 33.33 -23.56
CA ARG A 555 -16.72 32.06 -22.77
C ARG A 555 -17.85 31.08 -23.16
N GLU A 556 -18.21 30.95 -24.44
CA GLU A 556 -19.16 29.92 -24.86
C GLU A 556 -18.40 28.60 -25.10
N ALA A 557 -18.85 27.52 -24.44
CA ALA A 557 -18.34 26.16 -24.60
C ALA A 557 -18.38 25.77 -26.09
N SER A 558 -17.23 25.93 -26.73
CA SER A 558 -17.03 25.64 -28.14
C SER A 558 -15.89 24.65 -28.25
N PRO A 559 -15.91 23.75 -29.26
CA PRO A 559 -14.84 22.79 -29.47
C PRO A 559 -13.45 23.44 -29.59
N GLU A 560 -13.38 24.68 -30.08
CA GLU A 560 -12.14 25.46 -30.20
C GLU A 560 -11.60 25.90 -28.83
N TYR A 561 -12.48 26.20 -27.86
CA TYR A 561 -12.07 26.53 -26.50
C TYR A 561 -11.57 25.30 -25.75
N ASP A 562 -12.26 24.15 -25.86
CA ASP A 562 -11.80 22.90 -25.25
C ASP A 562 -10.45 22.43 -25.83
N GLU A 563 -10.21 22.63 -27.13
CA GLU A 563 -8.92 22.36 -27.76
C GLU A 563 -7.82 23.28 -27.21
N PHE A 564 -8.13 24.56 -26.95
CA PHE A 564 -7.22 25.47 -26.26
C PHE A 564 -6.93 25.00 -24.83
N LEU A 565 -7.95 24.64 -24.04
CA LEU A 565 -7.76 24.13 -22.67
C LEU A 565 -6.91 22.85 -22.66
N ALA A 566 -7.14 21.93 -23.60
CA ALA A 566 -6.34 20.73 -23.76
C ALA A 566 -4.86 21.06 -24.06
N SER A 567 -4.60 22.08 -24.89
CA SER A 567 -3.22 22.53 -25.16
C SER A 567 -2.52 23.09 -23.90
N VAL A 568 -3.26 23.75 -23.01
CA VAL A 568 -2.73 24.21 -21.71
C VAL A 568 -2.36 23.03 -20.84
N VAL A 569 -3.23 22.01 -20.76
CA VAL A 569 -2.96 20.78 -20.01
C VAL A 569 -1.75 20.03 -20.57
N ASP A 570 -1.60 19.95 -21.90
CA ASP A 570 -0.43 19.33 -22.54
C ASP A 570 0.87 20.06 -22.20
N ASN A 571 0.86 21.39 -22.15
CA ASN A 571 2.02 22.18 -21.74
C ASN A 571 2.38 21.96 -20.25
N ILE A 572 1.38 21.78 -19.39
CA ILE A 572 1.60 21.39 -17.99
C ILE A 572 2.18 19.97 -17.93
N ASN A 573 1.67 19.03 -18.71
CA ASN A 573 2.13 17.63 -18.75
C ASN A 573 3.60 17.51 -19.17
N ASN A 574 4.09 18.42 -20.01
CA ASN A 574 5.50 18.49 -20.40
C ASN A 574 6.43 18.89 -19.24
N SER A 575 5.90 19.53 -18.20
CA SER A 575 6.67 20.04 -17.04
C SER A 575 6.40 19.27 -15.74
N LEU A 576 5.21 18.71 -15.56
CA LEU A 576 4.80 18.01 -14.36
C LEU A 576 3.83 16.86 -14.69
N GLY A 577 4.34 15.63 -14.72
CA GLY A 577 3.57 14.41 -14.99
C GLY A 577 2.75 13.92 -13.80
N VAL A 578 1.84 12.97 -14.02
CA VAL A 578 1.00 12.39 -12.96
C VAL A 578 1.87 11.67 -11.91
N GLY A 579 1.64 11.99 -10.63
CA GLY A 579 2.41 11.51 -9.49
C GLY A 579 3.71 12.28 -9.23
N GLU A 580 4.07 13.22 -10.10
CA GLU A 580 5.25 14.07 -9.90
C GLU A 580 4.95 15.21 -8.91
N SER A 581 5.99 15.62 -8.16
CA SER A 581 5.92 16.76 -7.24
C SER A 581 7.06 17.74 -7.49
N LEU A 582 6.74 19.03 -7.50
CA LEU A 582 7.70 20.12 -7.41
C LEU A 582 7.66 20.69 -5.98
N ILE A 583 8.79 20.65 -5.28
CA ILE A 583 8.91 21.13 -3.90
C ILE A 583 9.92 22.27 -3.85
N ILE A 584 9.51 23.39 -3.28
CA ILE A 584 10.36 24.55 -2.99
C ILE A 584 10.44 24.66 -1.47
N GLN A 585 11.65 24.63 -0.92
CA GLN A 585 11.83 24.65 0.53
C GLN A 585 12.90 25.65 0.93
N GLU A 586 12.58 26.47 1.93
CA GLU A 586 13.49 27.41 2.58
C GLU A 586 13.65 27.00 4.04
N LYS A 587 14.89 26.94 4.52
CA LYS A 587 15.20 26.62 5.91
C LYS A 587 16.13 27.66 6.53
N ILE A 588 15.90 27.93 7.81
CA ILE A 588 16.82 28.69 8.68
C ILE A 588 17.21 27.76 9.83
N LEU A 589 18.51 27.49 9.95
CA LEU A 589 19.09 26.49 10.84
C LEU A 589 20.17 27.12 11.74
N PRO A 590 19.80 27.87 12.79
CA PRO A 590 20.70 28.22 13.87
C PRO A 590 21.04 26.97 14.69
N SER A 591 22.32 26.78 14.97
CA SER A 591 22.80 25.64 15.76
C SER A 591 23.94 26.06 16.66
N PHE A 592 23.99 25.41 17.82
CA PHE A 592 25.11 25.45 18.74
C PHE A 592 25.51 24.00 19.02
N SER A 593 26.79 23.67 18.88
CA SER A 593 27.27 22.32 19.20
C SER A 593 28.59 22.35 19.95
N ALA A 594 28.75 21.37 20.83
CA ALA A 594 29.96 21.09 21.58
C ALA A 594 30.36 19.64 21.32
N GLY A 595 31.65 19.40 21.08
CA GLY A 595 32.19 18.08 20.81
C GLY A 595 33.53 17.86 21.48
N ALA A 596 33.84 16.62 21.86
CA ALA A 596 35.14 16.22 22.35
C ALA A 596 35.56 14.88 21.73
N LYS A 597 36.85 14.72 21.44
CA LYS A 597 37.45 13.46 20.99
C LYS A 597 38.46 12.95 22.01
N ILE A 598 38.35 11.68 22.36
CA ILE A 598 39.15 11.04 23.41
C ILE A 598 39.84 9.80 22.81
N PRO A 599 41.15 9.84 22.51
CA PRO A 599 41.86 8.65 22.06
C PRO A 599 42.03 7.67 23.22
N ILE A 600 41.63 6.42 23.02
CA ILE A 600 41.85 5.35 23.99
C ILE A 600 43.21 4.73 23.71
N THR A 601 44.25 5.18 24.41
CA THR A 601 45.62 4.60 24.40
C THR A 601 46.25 4.52 22.98
N THR A 602 47.35 3.79 22.80
CA THR A 602 48.00 3.57 21.48
C THR A 602 47.24 2.62 20.55
N SER A 603 46.00 2.24 20.90
CA SER A 603 45.21 1.23 20.20
C SER A 603 44.50 1.72 18.92
N GLY A 604 44.49 3.04 18.69
CA GLY A 604 43.85 3.68 17.53
C GLY A 604 42.33 3.88 17.68
N PHE A 605 41.75 3.57 18.83
CA PHE A 605 40.35 3.82 19.13
C PHE A 605 40.13 5.26 19.60
N VAL A 606 39.05 5.90 19.16
CA VAL A 606 38.65 7.25 19.54
C VAL A 606 37.20 7.23 20.00
N VAL A 607 36.92 7.83 21.17
CA VAL A 607 35.56 8.11 21.62
C VAL A 607 35.21 9.54 21.24
N GLY A 608 34.15 9.70 20.47
CA GLY A 608 33.53 10.99 20.19
C GLY A 608 32.36 11.23 21.14
N ILE A 609 32.27 12.40 21.74
CA ILE A 609 31.09 12.85 22.48
C ILE A 609 30.68 14.19 21.88
N SER A 610 29.42 14.35 21.50
CA SER A 610 28.89 15.64 21.07
C SER A 610 27.52 15.92 21.64
N ALA A 611 27.23 17.19 21.87
CA ALA A 611 25.91 17.68 22.24
C ALA A 611 25.58 18.90 21.39
N GLY A 612 24.36 18.94 20.87
CA GLY A 612 23.86 20.01 20.01
C GLY A 612 22.57 20.60 20.53
N ALA A 613 22.35 21.87 20.23
CA ALA A 613 21.06 22.53 20.27
C ALA A 613 20.81 23.15 18.90
N GLU A 614 19.60 22.97 18.38
CA GLU A 614 19.24 23.42 17.03
C GLU A 614 17.85 24.06 17.02
N TYR A 615 17.70 25.05 16.15
CA TYR A 615 16.41 25.54 15.69
C TYR A 615 16.27 25.20 14.20
N ILE A 616 15.08 24.80 13.80
CA ILE A 616 14.75 24.42 12.42
C ILE A 616 13.52 25.23 12.03
N GLY A 617 13.69 26.35 11.34
CA GLY A 617 12.59 27.07 10.71
C GLY A 617 12.46 26.65 9.26
N VAL A 618 11.24 26.35 8.80
CA VAL A 618 10.97 25.84 7.45
C VAL A 618 9.75 26.54 6.86
N LYS A 619 9.90 27.06 5.64
CA LYS A 619 8.78 27.41 4.76
C LYS A 619 8.88 26.53 3.51
N ARG A 620 7.78 25.89 3.11
CA ARG A 620 7.76 24.94 2.01
C ARG A 620 6.51 25.10 1.17
N LEU A 621 6.67 24.97 -0.14
CA LEU A 621 5.59 24.91 -1.11
C LEU A 621 5.74 23.61 -1.90
N GLN A 622 4.72 22.75 -1.89
CA GLN A 622 4.66 21.56 -2.73
C GLN A 622 3.52 21.71 -3.75
N ILE A 623 3.83 21.39 -5.01
CA ILE A 623 2.88 21.29 -6.11
C ILE A 623 2.92 19.84 -6.60
N LEU A 624 1.86 19.10 -6.35
CA LEU A 624 1.70 17.69 -6.70
C LEU A 624 0.68 17.55 -7.84
N ARG A 625 1.06 16.91 -8.94
CA ARG A 625 0.08 16.46 -9.93
C ARG A 625 -0.50 15.14 -9.46
N LYS A 626 -1.66 15.20 -8.80
CA LYS A 626 -2.27 14.05 -8.12
C LYS A 626 -2.81 13.02 -9.09
N ASP A 627 -3.49 13.49 -10.13
CA ASP A 627 -4.11 12.69 -11.19
C ASP A 627 -4.18 13.51 -12.49
N GLU A 628 -4.86 12.99 -13.51
CA GLU A 628 -4.94 13.62 -14.84
C GLU A 628 -5.68 14.97 -14.83
N SER A 629 -6.56 15.24 -13.86
CA SER A 629 -7.36 16.47 -13.80
C SER A 629 -7.11 17.33 -12.56
N THR A 630 -6.24 16.90 -11.64
CA THR A 630 -6.08 17.58 -10.36
C THR A 630 -4.63 17.89 -10.01
N ILE A 631 -4.37 19.15 -9.66
CA ILE A 631 -3.14 19.59 -9.00
C ILE A 631 -3.46 19.90 -7.54
N GLN A 632 -2.71 19.28 -6.64
CA GLN A 632 -2.79 19.52 -5.20
C GLN A 632 -1.60 20.35 -4.74
N ILE A 633 -1.88 21.36 -3.92
CA ILE A 633 -0.89 22.35 -3.48
C ILE A 633 -0.87 22.36 -1.95
N TYR A 634 0.33 22.31 -1.40
CA TYR A 634 0.56 22.44 0.04
C TYR A 634 1.46 23.65 0.31
N ASP A 635 0.96 24.64 1.04
CA ASP A 635 1.74 25.75 1.60
C ASP A 635 1.98 25.46 3.08
N ASP A 636 3.21 25.06 3.38
CA ASP A 636 3.61 24.57 4.69
C ASP A 636 4.56 25.55 5.36
N ASN A 637 4.34 25.78 6.65
CA ASN A 637 5.23 26.55 7.49
C ASN A 637 5.41 25.85 8.83
N GLY A 638 6.60 25.85 9.38
CA GLY A 638 6.82 25.25 10.68
C GLY A 638 8.16 25.59 11.28
N TYR A 639 8.26 25.37 12.59
CA TYR A 639 9.51 25.48 13.30
C TYR A 639 9.68 24.34 14.30
N GLY A 640 10.92 23.98 14.57
CA GLY A 640 11.31 23.02 15.59
C GLY A 640 12.48 23.53 16.40
N VAL A 641 12.49 23.23 17.70
CA VAL A 641 13.61 23.46 18.61
C VAL A 641 13.98 22.10 19.20
N GLY A 642 15.25 21.76 19.11
CA GLY A 642 15.73 20.47 19.56
C GLY A 642 17.09 20.51 20.21
N GLY A 643 17.42 19.40 20.84
CA GLY A 643 18.76 19.12 21.31
C GLY A 643 19.11 17.67 21.05
N ASP A 644 20.37 17.42 20.75
CA ASP A 644 20.93 16.11 20.50
C ASP A 644 22.13 15.83 21.41
N PHE A 645 22.34 14.55 21.68
CA PHE A 645 23.50 14.02 22.36
C PHE A 645 23.95 12.76 21.65
N THR A 646 25.22 12.74 21.23
CA THR A 646 25.82 11.63 20.49
C THR A 646 27.07 11.12 21.20
N ILE A 647 27.21 9.80 21.28
CA ILE A 647 28.45 9.11 21.66
C ILE A 647 28.84 8.20 20.51
N SER A 648 30.09 8.28 20.04
CA SER A 648 30.65 7.34 19.07
C SER A 648 31.92 6.67 19.60
N LEU A 649 32.15 5.43 19.17
CA LEU A 649 33.42 4.72 19.29
C LEU A 649 33.86 4.36 17.88
N GLU A 650 35.04 4.83 17.50
CA GLU A 650 35.56 4.72 16.15
C GLU A 650 36.98 4.15 16.19
N ASN A 651 37.32 3.27 15.26
CA ASN A 651 38.70 2.88 14.97
C ASN A 651 38.80 2.71 13.46
N ARG A 652 39.24 3.76 12.77
CA ARG A 652 39.25 3.91 11.30
C ARG A 652 37.86 3.92 10.65
N ILE A 653 36.93 3.12 11.15
CA ILE A 653 35.50 3.11 10.84
C ILE A 653 34.67 3.24 12.14
N PRO A 654 33.42 3.71 12.05
CA PRO A 654 32.51 3.72 13.19
C PRO A 654 32.14 2.31 13.65
N ILE A 655 32.32 2.03 14.95
CA ILE A 655 31.99 0.73 15.55
C ILE A 655 30.69 0.84 16.34
N ILE A 656 30.62 1.81 17.26
CA ILE A 656 29.42 2.10 18.04
C ILE A 656 29.03 3.55 17.77
N ARG A 657 27.74 3.80 17.61
CA ARG A 657 27.17 5.15 17.67
C ARG A 657 25.87 5.09 18.45
N PHE A 658 25.71 5.97 19.42
CA PHE A 658 24.48 6.20 20.13
C PHE A 658 24.08 7.65 19.94
N GLU A 659 22.82 7.91 19.64
CA GLU A 659 22.26 9.24 19.50
C GLU A 659 20.93 9.32 20.24
N TYR A 660 20.78 10.37 21.05
CA TYR A 660 19.53 10.74 21.67
C TYR A 660 19.17 12.15 21.23
N ARG A 661 17.99 12.33 20.63
CA ARG A 661 17.53 13.63 20.13
C ARG A 661 16.12 13.90 20.64
N VAL A 662 15.87 15.13 21.06
CA VAL A 662 14.53 15.62 21.41
C VAL A 662 14.23 16.79 20.49
N LEU A 663 13.06 16.79 19.87
CA LEU A 663 12.61 17.86 18.99
C LEU A 663 11.17 18.23 19.35
N SER A 664 10.89 19.51 19.53
CA SER A 664 9.54 20.02 19.76
C SER A 664 9.29 21.24 18.90
N GLY A 665 8.07 21.43 18.44
CA GLY A 665 7.78 22.50 17.51
C GLY A 665 6.32 22.56 17.11
N GLU A 666 6.05 23.41 16.13
CA GLU A 666 4.73 23.62 15.55
C GLU A 666 4.84 23.68 14.03
N TYR A 667 3.80 23.24 13.34
CA TYR A 667 3.68 23.39 11.90
C TYR A 667 2.23 23.66 11.50
N SER A 668 2.08 24.30 10.34
CA SER A 668 0.82 24.61 9.68
C SER A 668 0.90 24.13 8.24
N VAL A 669 -0.12 23.42 7.78
CA VAL A 669 -0.26 22.95 6.39
C VAL A 669 -1.56 23.50 5.84
N LYS A 670 -1.48 24.32 4.80
CA LYS A 670 -2.64 24.74 4.00
C LYS A 670 -2.68 23.93 2.71
N SER A 671 -3.78 23.21 2.49
CA SER A 671 -4.00 22.40 1.29
C SER A 671 -5.02 23.06 0.37
N HIS A 672 -4.64 23.25 -0.88
CA HIS A 672 -5.50 23.75 -1.95
C HIS A 672 -5.56 22.72 -3.09
N THR A 673 -6.69 22.70 -3.80
CA THR A 673 -6.90 21.81 -4.95
C THR A 673 -7.26 22.65 -6.16
N VAL A 674 -6.59 22.42 -7.28
CA VAL A 674 -6.88 23.08 -8.56
C VAL A 674 -7.35 22.02 -9.55
N ASN A 675 -8.58 22.20 -10.05
CA ASN A 675 -9.12 21.40 -11.14
C ASN A 675 -8.58 21.95 -12.47
N ILE A 676 -7.91 21.09 -13.21
CA ILE A 676 -7.34 21.35 -14.53
C ILE A 676 -7.95 20.41 -15.58
N ASP A 677 -9.15 19.89 -15.34
CA ASP A 677 -9.91 19.21 -16.38
C ASP A 677 -10.17 20.18 -17.53
N ALA A 678 -9.82 19.78 -18.74
CA ALA A 678 -9.94 20.59 -19.95
C ALA A 678 -11.38 20.62 -20.49
N ASP A 679 -12.30 19.82 -19.94
CA ASP A 679 -13.72 19.88 -20.29
C ASP A 679 -14.38 21.12 -19.68
N SER A 680 -14.80 22.06 -20.55
CA SER A 680 -15.42 23.31 -20.11
C SER A 680 -16.81 23.15 -19.49
N GLU A 681 -17.52 22.04 -19.72
CA GLU A 681 -18.79 21.76 -19.05
C GLU A 681 -18.56 21.32 -17.60
N ASP A 682 -17.53 20.49 -17.37
CA ASP A 682 -17.19 19.95 -16.05
C ASP A 682 -16.33 20.92 -15.22
N ASN A 683 -15.59 21.84 -15.86
CA ASN A 683 -14.72 22.81 -15.21
C ASN A 683 -14.84 24.23 -15.79
N PRO A 684 -15.95 24.95 -15.53
CA PRO A 684 -16.17 26.30 -16.06
C PRO A 684 -15.18 27.36 -15.53
N ASN A 685 -14.47 27.06 -14.43
CA ASN A 685 -13.52 27.96 -13.76
C ASN A 685 -12.05 27.54 -13.99
N PHE A 686 -11.77 26.80 -15.06
CA PHE A 686 -10.42 26.30 -15.37
C PHE A 686 -9.38 27.43 -15.34
N MET A 687 -9.68 28.56 -15.98
CA MET A 687 -8.71 29.65 -16.14
C MET A 687 -8.43 30.40 -14.84
N GLU A 688 -9.42 30.55 -13.96
CA GLU A 688 -9.24 31.08 -12.60
C GLU A 688 -8.27 30.20 -11.79
N GLY A 689 -8.37 28.87 -11.95
CA GLY A 689 -7.42 27.92 -11.38
C GLY A 689 -5.99 28.06 -11.94
N ILE A 690 -5.86 28.23 -13.26
CA ILE A 690 -4.58 28.47 -13.94
C ILE A 690 -3.93 29.79 -13.50
N GLU A 691 -4.71 30.86 -13.38
CA GLU A 691 -4.25 32.15 -12.87
C GLU A 691 -3.78 32.05 -11.41
N GLY A 692 -4.51 31.29 -10.58
CA GLY A 692 -4.10 30.96 -9.22
C GLY A 692 -2.76 30.22 -9.17
N LEU A 693 -2.55 29.22 -10.03
CA LEU A 693 -1.27 28.51 -10.16
C LEU A 693 -0.13 29.41 -10.65
N HIS A 694 -0.39 30.28 -11.62
CA HIS A 694 0.58 31.25 -12.11
C HIS A 694 1.01 32.23 -11.01
N SER A 695 0.04 32.76 -10.25
CA SER A 695 0.29 33.62 -9.09
C SER A 695 1.14 32.91 -8.05
N LEU A 696 0.78 31.67 -7.69
CA LEU A 696 1.52 30.83 -6.75
C LEU A 696 2.98 30.64 -7.16
N LEU A 697 3.26 30.31 -8.44
CA LEU A 697 4.64 30.12 -8.90
C LEU A 697 5.45 31.42 -8.92
N THR A 698 4.79 32.56 -9.07
CA THR A 698 5.40 33.89 -9.14
C THR A 698 5.70 34.44 -7.75
N THR A 699 4.76 34.35 -6.82
CA THR A 699 4.84 34.93 -5.48
C THR A 699 5.30 33.93 -4.40
N ASN A 700 5.19 32.62 -4.67
CA ASN A 700 5.27 31.54 -3.67
C ASN A 700 4.29 31.75 -2.50
N SER A 701 3.06 32.21 -2.80
CA SER A 701 1.97 32.44 -1.85
C SER A 701 0.68 31.79 -2.35
N SER A 702 -0.06 31.11 -1.47
CA SER A 702 -1.35 30.49 -1.81
C SER A 702 -2.56 31.42 -1.59
N GLU A 703 -2.35 32.69 -1.21
CA GLU A 703 -3.44 33.65 -0.90
C GLU A 703 -4.54 33.72 -1.98
N VAL A 704 -4.16 33.80 -3.26
CA VAL A 704 -5.14 33.83 -4.38
C VAL A 704 -5.96 32.54 -4.44
N LEU A 705 -5.33 31.39 -4.18
CA LEU A 705 -6.03 30.10 -4.16
C LEU A 705 -6.91 29.93 -2.93
N GLU A 706 -6.57 30.59 -1.82
CA GLU A 706 -7.39 30.67 -0.62
C GLU A 706 -8.67 31.47 -0.92
N GLU A 707 -8.53 32.67 -1.48
CA GLU A 707 -9.65 33.52 -1.91
C GLU A 707 -10.59 32.79 -2.89
N LEU A 708 -10.05 32.18 -3.95
CA LEU A 708 -10.85 31.40 -4.90
C LEU A 708 -11.57 30.20 -4.26
N SER A 709 -11.03 29.63 -3.17
CA SER A 709 -11.67 28.52 -2.45
C SER A 709 -12.79 29.01 -1.51
N GLU A 710 -12.64 30.20 -0.93
CA GLU A 710 -13.66 30.84 -0.08
C GLU A 710 -14.86 31.32 -0.92
N GLU A 711 -14.60 31.79 -2.13
CA GLU A 711 -15.65 32.18 -3.11
C GLU A 711 -16.35 30.97 -3.75
N GLY A 712 -15.86 29.74 -3.51
CA GLY A 712 -16.41 28.51 -4.08
C GLY A 712 -16.10 28.31 -5.56
N ILE A 713 -15.10 29.01 -6.10
CA ILE A 713 -14.63 28.90 -7.48
C ILE A 713 -13.75 27.64 -7.64
N THR A 714 -12.91 27.36 -6.64
CA THR A 714 -12.09 26.14 -6.55
C THR A 714 -12.60 25.20 -5.45
N PRO A 715 -12.25 23.90 -5.48
CA PRO A 715 -12.64 22.96 -4.44
C PRO A 715 -12.21 23.41 -3.02
N PRO A 716 -12.92 22.97 -1.96
CA PRO A 716 -12.64 23.38 -0.59
C PRO A 716 -11.18 23.18 -0.16
N SER A 717 -10.63 24.18 0.51
CA SER A 717 -9.30 24.12 1.12
C SER A 717 -9.39 23.59 2.55
N ALA A 718 -8.25 23.15 3.08
CA ALA A 718 -8.12 22.67 4.44
C ALA A 718 -6.85 23.18 5.08
N LYS A 719 -6.91 23.44 6.38
CA LYS A 719 -5.80 23.89 7.20
C LYS A 719 -5.60 22.92 8.36
N VAL A 720 -4.35 22.54 8.59
CA VAL A 720 -3.95 21.70 9.73
C VAL A 720 -2.85 22.41 10.47
N ASP A 721 -3.15 22.87 11.68
CA ASP A 721 -2.17 23.38 12.62
C ASP A 721 -1.82 22.25 13.60
N ALA A 722 -0.54 22.07 13.92
CA ALA A 722 -0.13 21.00 14.80
C ALA A 722 1.06 21.40 15.67
N SER A 723 1.01 21.01 16.94
CA SER A 723 2.13 21.11 17.88
C SER A 723 2.63 19.71 18.23
N PHE A 724 3.96 19.54 18.28
CA PHE A 724 4.55 18.22 18.46
C PHE A 724 5.72 18.21 19.45
N ARG A 725 5.99 17.02 20.00
CA ARG A 725 7.21 16.72 20.76
C ARG A 725 7.63 15.29 20.55
N ASP A 726 8.79 15.11 19.91
CA ASP A 726 9.39 13.83 19.59
C ASP A 726 10.66 13.57 20.38
N ARG A 727 10.92 12.29 20.64
CA ARG A 727 12.12 11.76 21.28
C ARG A 727 12.63 10.59 20.45
N TYR A 728 13.86 10.72 19.99
CA TYR A 728 14.56 9.74 19.17
C TYR A 728 15.69 9.14 19.99
N SER A 729 15.79 7.81 20.01
CA SER A 729 16.94 7.10 20.55
C SER A 729 17.42 6.10 19.50
N ARG A 730 18.67 6.26 19.07
CA ARG A 730 19.25 5.48 17.99
C ARG A 730 20.56 4.87 18.47
N PHE A 731 20.76 3.61 18.14
CA PHE A 731 21.97 2.88 18.45
C PHE A 731 22.42 2.10 17.21
N ALA A 732 23.70 2.19 16.91
CA ALA A 732 24.36 1.50 15.83
C ALA A 732 25.53 0.70 16.40
N PHE A 733 25.63 -0.56 16.00
CA PHE A 733 26.82 -1.38 16.19
C PHE A 733 27.20 -2.00 14.85
N LEU A 734 28.25 -1.48 14.22
CA LEU A 734 28.70 -1.86 12.87
C LEU A 734 27.57 -1.76 11.83
N PHE A 735 26.95 -2.89 11.45
CA PHE A 735 25.81 -2.95 10.53
C PHE A 735 24.45 -3.07 11.25
N TRP A 736 24.42 -3.42 12.54
CA TRP A 736 23.18 -3.53 13.32
C TRP A 736 22.68 -2.14 13.74
N ARG A 737 21.37 -1.94 13.68
CA ARG A 737 20.69 -0.68 14.03
C ARG A 737 19.50 -0.96 14.93
N ARG A 738 19.34 -0.15 15.96
CA ARG A 738 18.14 -0.07 16.80
C ARG A 738 17.70 1.38 16.89
N GLN A 739 16.43 1.63 16.62
CA GLN A 739 15.84 2.97 16.63
C GLN A 739 14.56 2.93 17.47
N SER A 740 14.33 3.96 18.26
CA SER A 740 13.07 4.20 18.94
C SER A 740 12.64 5.64 18.71
N ASN A 741 11.41 5.81 18.26
CA ASN A 741 10.78 7.11 18.06
C ASN A 741 9.52 7.17 18.92
N LYS A 742 9.46 8.13 19.84
CA LYS A 742 8.29 8.37 20.70
C LYS A 742 7.85 9.79 20.52
N GLY A 743 6.58 10.01 20.24
CA GLY A 743 6.06 11.35 20.01
C GLY A 743 4.67 11.60 20.55
N PHE A 744 4.37 12.88 20.63
CA PHE A 744 3.05 13.44 20.90
C PHE A 744 2.78 14.50 19.84
N THR A 745 1.56 14.51 19.31
CA THR A 745 1.10 15.59 18.41
C THR A 745 -0.31 15.99 18.79
N HIS A 746 -0.56 17.30 18.90
CA HIS A 746 -1.89 17.89 18.96
C HIS A 746 -2.17 18.56 17.62
N TYR A 747 -3.29 18.22 16.98
CA TYR A 747 -3.78 18.74 15.72
C TYR A 747 -5.02 19.61 15.94
N ASP A 748 -5.06 20.75 15.28
CA ASP A 748 -6.26 21.53 15.02
C ASP A 748 -6.52 21.51 13.50
N VAL A 749 -7.72 21.09 13.11
CA VAL A 749 -8.07 20.86 11.70
C VAL A 749 -9.29 21.67 11.34
N GLU A 750 -9.15 22.49 10.30
CA GLU A 750 -10.20 23.35 9.76
C GLU A 750 -10.34 23.16 8.25
N SER A 751 -11.53 23.39 7.70
CA SER A 751 -11.77 23.38 6.25
C SER A 751 -12.89 24.34 5.87
N THR A 752 -12.81 24.93 4.67
CA THR A 752 -13.85 25.79 4.12
C THR A 752 -15.18 25.05 3.88
N ALA A 753 -15.16 23.71 3.87
CA ALA A 753 -16.35 22.87 3.88
C ALA A 753 -17.05 22.76 5.25
N GLY A 754 -16.57 23.48 6.28
CA GLY A 754 -17.14 23.51 7.64
C GLY A 754 -16.72 22.36 8.55
N LEU A 755 -15.62 21.66 8.24
CA LEU A 755 -15.03 20.66 9.12
C LEU A 755 -14.10 21.34 10.12
N GLN A 756 -14.35 21.18 11.42
CA GLN A 756 -13.51 21.69 12.49
C GLN A 756 -13.33 20.63 13.59
N GLY A 757 -12.14 20.52 14.19
CA GLY A 757 -11.95 19.74 15.40
C GLY A 757 -10.50 19.58 15.85
N GLU A 758 -10.33 19.36 17.16
CA GLU A 758 -9.05 19.12 17.82
C GLU A 758 -8.81 17.62 18.07
N TYR A 759 -7.59 17.17 17.80
CA TYR A 759 -7.20 15.76 17.91
C TYR A 759 -5.82 15.60 18.51
N ILE A 760 -5.62 14.54 19.30
CA ILE A 760 -4.30 14.19 19.83
C ILE A 760 -3.85 12.83 19.34
N THR A 761 -2.53 12.69 19.22
CA THR A 761 -1.88 11.42 18.94
C THR A 761 -0.67 11.21 19.84
N HIS A 762 -0.46 9.95 20.23
CA HIS A 762 0.80 9.48 20.75
C HIS A 762 1.29 8.30 19.95
N HIS A 763 2.60 8.23 19.77
CA HIS A 763 3.23 7.09 19.15
C HIS A 763 4.45 6.58 19.91
N ASP A 764 4.68 5.27 19.86
CA ASP A 764 5.88 4.59 20.37
C ASP A 764 6.33 3.50 19.38
N TYR A 765 7.20 3.91 18.45
CA TYR A 765 7.78 3.07 17.40
C TYR A 765 9.13 2.53 17.85
N GLY A 766 9.31 1.22 17.73
CA GLY A 766 10.58 0.55 17.94
C GLY A 766 10.99 -0.25 16.72
N ARG A 767 12.18 0.02 16.18
CA ARG A 767 12.77 -0.68 15.03
C ARG A 767 14.10 -1.31 15.41
N SER A 768 14.33 -2.55 14.97
CA SER A 768 15.62 -3.24 15.09
C SER A 768 15.93 -3.98 13.80
N GLY A 769 17.13 -3.82 13.26
CA GLY A 769 17.46 -4.33 11.95
C GLY A 769 18.92 -4.23 11.56
N VAL A 770 19.21 -4.54 10.30
CA VAL A 770 20.55 -4.51 9.72
C VAL A 770 20.58 -3.54 8.54
N ASN A 771 21.58 -2.67 8.49
CA ASN A 771 21.85 -1.73 7.41
C ASN A 771 23.26 -2.02 6.85
N TRP A 772 23.32 -2.89 5.83
CA TRP A 772 24.58 -3.28 5.17
C TRP A 772 25.13 -2.20 4.27
N GLU A 773 24.26 -1.40 3.66
CA GLU A 773 24.64 -0.32 2.77
C GLU A 773 25.53 0.70 3.49
N SER A 774 25.09 1.18 4.65
CA SER A 774 25.83 2.16 5.44
C SER A 774 27.19 1.61 5.89
N PHE A 775 27.24 0.36 6.34
CA PHE A 775 28.49 -0.28 6.74
C PHE A 775 29.47 -0.44 5.55
N THR A 776 28.95 -0.81 4.37
CA THR A 776 29.76 -0.94 3.15
C THR A 776 30.30 0.42 2.71
N LYS A 777 29.48 1.48 2.79
CA LYS A 777 29.91 2.87 2.52
C LYS A 777 31.06 3.28 3.44
N ASP A 778 30.99 2.96 4.73
CA ASP A 778 32.06 3.25 5.68
C ASP A 778 33.37 2.51 5.36
N LEU A 779 33.29 1.24 4.95
CA LEU A 779 34.47 0.47 4.52
C LEU A 779 35.09 1.02 3.23
N VAL A 780 34.26 1.36 2.24
CA VAL A 780 34.73 1.94 0.97
C VAL A 780 35.36 3.31 1.22
N LYS A 781 34.73 4.16 2.03
CA LYS A 781 35.30 5.45 2.44
C LYS A 781 36.66 5.28 3.10
N TYR A 782 36.79 4.32 4.02
CA TYR A 782 38.08 4.01 4.63
C TYR A 782 39.13 3.59 3.59
N GLY A 783 38.76 2.70 2.64
CA GLY A 783 39.65 2.26 1.56
C GLY A 783 40.08 3.38 0.61
N LEU A 784 39.15 4.27 0.23
CA LEU A 784 39.44 5.43 -0.61
C LEU A 784 40.38 6.41 0.08
N ASN A 785 40.21 6.63 1.39
CA ASN A 785 41.10 7.48 2.17
C ASN A 785 42.54 6.94 2.29
N GLN A 786 42.83 5.71 1.86
CA GLN A 786 44.19 5.17 1.79
C GLN A 786 44.87 5.42 0.42
N ILE A 787 44.13 5.93 -0.57
CA ILE A 787 44.64 6.17 -1.92
C ILE A 787 45.00 7.65 -2.06
N ASP A 788 46.26 7.94 -2.35
CA ASP A 788 46.74 9.31 -2.58
C ASP A 788 45.91 10.02 -3.66
N GLY A 789 45.37 11.19 -3.32
CA GLY A 789 44.52 12.00 -4.21
C GLY A 789 43.03 11.64 -4.22
N ALA A 790 42.61 10.56 -3.56
CA ALA A 790 41.20 10.19 -3.39
C ALA A 790 40.54 10.80 -2.14
N GLU A 791 41.29 11.57 -1.33
CA GLU A 791 40.81 12.26 -0.13
C GLU A 791 39.65 13.24 -0.39
N ASN A 792 39.46 13.66 -1.65
CA ASN A 792 38.39 14.56 -2.08
C ASN A 792 37.09 13.83 -2.51
N ILE A 793 37.06 12.49 -2.53
CA ILE A 793 35.87 11.71 -2.88
C ILE A 793 35.00 11.56 -1.63
N LEU A 794 33.99 12.42 -1.50
CA LEU A 794 33.03 12.37 -0.40
C LEU A 794 31.80 11.56 -0.81
N TRP A 795 31.64 10.37 -0.22
CA TRP A 795 30.40 9.60 -0.33
C TRP A 795 29.51 9.84 0.90
N ARG A 796 28.34 10.44 0.68
CA ARG A 796 27.35 10.63 1.75
C ARG A 796 26.85 9.28 2.27
N ASN A 797 26.99 9.07 3.58
CA ASN A 797 26.47 7.90 4.27
C ASN A 797 25.52 8.35 5.38
N ASP A 798 24.24 8.00 5.25
CA ASP A 798 23.28 8.16 6.34
C ASP A 798 23.26 6.89 7.20
N VAL A 799 23.92 6.96 8.35
CA VAL A 799 24.01 5.87 9.33
C VAL A 799 22.65 5.52 9.92
N TRP A 800 21.74 6.49 9.96
CA TRP A 800 20.41 6.35 10.53
C TRP A 800 19.33 6.10 9.49
N ALA A 801 19.71 5.97 8.21
CA ALA A 801 18.82 5.48 7.16
C ALA A 801 18.13 4.20 7.62
N ARG A 802 16.83 4.15 7.34
CA ARG A 802 15.97 3.07 7.81
C ARG A 802 16.42 1.76 7.16
N PRO A 803 16.73 0.72 7.95
CA PRO A 803 17.22 -0.56 7.40
C PRO A 803 16.38 -1.10 6.23
N ASN A 804 15.06 -0.98 6.27
CA ASN A 804 14.18 -1.47 5.22
C ASN A 804 14.26 -0.72 3.88
N GLU A 805 14.75 0.53 3.91
CA GLU A 805 14.94 1.38 2.73
C GLU A 805 16.38 1.29 2.19
N THR A 806 17.25 0.51 2.86
CA THR A 806 18.66 0.33 2.49
C THR A 806 18.91 -0.99 1.80
N PHE A 807 19.94 -1.05 0.96
CA PHE A 807 20.30 -2.27 0.24
C PHE A 807 20.56 -3.45 1.18
N GLN A 808 19.91 -4.59 0.90
CA GLN A 808 19.91 -5.82 1.72
C GLN A 808 19.51 -5.62 3.19
N GLY A 809 19.05 -4.44 3.55
CA GLY A 809 18.65 -4.16 4.90
C GLY A 809 17.28 -4.75 5.19
N HIS A 810 17.06 -5.04 6.47
CA HIS A 810 15.80 -5.58 6.97
C HIS A 810 15.63 -5.19 8.42
N ALA A 811 14.38 -5.05 8.86
CA ALA A 811 14.03 -4.73 10.23
C ALA A 811 12.75 -5.42 10.69
N SER A 812 12.67 -5.60 12.00
CA SER A 812 11.43 -5.83 12.73
C SER A 812 11.00 -4.51 13.36
N VAL A 813 9.72 -4.19 13.22
CA VAL A 813 9.10 -2.98 13.79
C VAL A 813 7.97 -3.39 14.72
N LEU A 814 7.91 -2.71 15.85
CA LEU A 814 6.75 -2.72 16.73
C LEU A 814 6.22 -1.29 16.85
N GLU A 815 4.97 -1.11 16.44
CA GLU A 815 4.27 0.16 16.44
C GLU A 815 3.18 0.14 17.51
N ALA A 816 3.07 1.23 18.25
CA ALA A 816 1.99 1.46 19.19
C ALA A 816 1.51 2.90 19.02
N ASP A 817 0.25 3.06 18.63
CA ASP A 817 -0.39 4.34 18.40
C ASP A 817 -1.55 4.54 19.37
N TYR A 818 -1.78 5.78 19.75
CA TYR A 818 -2.94 6.24 20.49
C TYR A 818 -3.51 7.46 19.79
N GLU A 819 -4.82 7.50 19.60
CA GLU A 819 -5.55 8.64 19.04
C GLU A 819 -6.74 9.01 19.94
N GLY A 820 -7.10 10.29 19.97
CA GLY A 820 -8.35 10.72 20.60
C GLY A 820 -8.76 12.13 20.15
N GLN A 821 -10.05 12.43 20.28
CA GLN A 821 -10.62 13.74 19.94
C GLN A 821 -10.79 14.55 21.22
N LEU A 822 -10.43 15.83 21.20
CA LEU A 822 -10.73 16.74 22.29
C LEU A 822 -12.09 17.41 22.05
N ILE A 823 -13.00 17.30 23.01
CA ILE A 823 -14.31 17.94 23.01
C ILE A 823 -14.50 18.59 24.37
N ASP A 824 -14.65 19.92 24.40
CA ASP A 824 -14.78 20.70 25.65
C ASP A 824 -13.65 20.44 26.66
N GLY A 825 -12.45 20.14 26.17
CA GLY A 825 -11.27 19.80 26.98
C GLY A 825 -11.22 18.36 27.52
N GLU A 826 -12.24 17.54 27.22
CA GLU A 826 -12.27 16.12 27.57
C GLU A 826 -11.90 15.23 26.38
N LEU A 827 -11.29 14.08 26.68
CA LEU A 827 -10.85 13.13 25.67
C LEU A 827 -11.96 12.15 25.33
N GLU A 828 -12.40 12.20 24.07
CA GLU A 828 -13.48 11.38 23.54
C GLU A 828 -13.03 10.53 22.34
N LYS A 829 -13.83 9.50 22.04
CA LYS A 829 -13.63 8.60 20.89
C LYS A 829 -12.24 7.93 20.81
N GLU A 830 -11.65 7.64 21.96
CA GLU A 830 -10.29 7.08 22.08
C GLU A 830 -10.06 5.85 21.19
N TYR A 831 -8.85 5.72 20.66
CA TYR A 831 -8.43 4.61 19.80
C TYR A 831 -6.97 4.25 20.11
N MET A 832 -6.65 2.96 20.09
CA MET A 832 -5.27 2.47 20.16
C MET A 832 -5.01 1.52 19.01
N ALA A 833 -3.76 1.45 18.55
CA ALA A 833 -3.35 0.48 17.56
C ALA A 833 -2.00 -0.13 17.92
N PHE A 834 -1.84 -1.43 17.67
CA PHE A 834 -0.57 -2.14 17.83
C PHE A 834 -0.26 -2.90 16.54
N ALA A 835 0.96 -2.77 16.02
CA ALA A 835 1.36 -3.50 14.83
C ALA A 835 2.73 -4.14 14.99
N LYS A 836 2.85 -5.40 14.58
CA LYS A 836 4.13 -6.08 14.37
C LYS A 836 4.40 -6.13 12.87
N ARG A 837 5.55 -5.62 12.44
CA ARG A 837 5.93 -5.54 11.02
C ARG A 837 7.31 -6.13 10.79
N TYR A 838 7.45 -6.81 9.66
CA TYR A 838 8.72 -7.25 9.10
C TYR A 838 8.90 -6.56 7.77
N GLU A 839 9.91 -5.72 7.68
CA GLU A 839 10.19 -4.90 6.50
C GLU A 839 11.63 -5.11 6.01
N GLY A 840 11.87 -4.96 4.71
CA GLY A 840 13.22 -5.11 4.17
C GLY A 840 13.33 -5.07 2.65
N TRP A 841 14.58 -5.09 2.18
CA TRP A 841 14.90 -4.96 0.76
C TRP A 841 14.41 -6.13 -0.10
N SER A 842 14.64 -7.38 0.33
CA SER A 842 14.20 -8.56 -0.42
C SER A 842 14.09 -9.80 0.46
N ARG A 843 13.10 -10.66 0.17
CA ARG A 843 12.95 -12.00 0.77
C ARG A 843 12.52 -13.03 -0.25
N ASP A 844 13.02 -14.25 -0.09
CA ASP A 844 12.64 -15.41 -0.89
C ASP A 844 11.40 -16.11 -0.29
N GLN A 845 10.72 -16.92 -1.10
CA GLN A 845 9.48 -17.61 -0.75
C GLN A 845 9.50 -18.33 0.61
N GLY A 846 10.57 -19.07 0.91
CA GLY A 846 10.71 -19.82 2.17
C GLY A 846 10.69 -18.91 3.40
N ASP A 847 11.48 -17.84 3.38
CA ASP A 847 11.51 -16.86 4.46
C ASP A 847 10.16 -16.12 4.61
N LEU A 848 9.48 -15.84 3.49
CA LEU A 848 8.14 -15.22 3.52
C LEU A 848 7.15 -16.12 4.26
N ARG A 849 7.15 -17.42 3.96
CA ARG A 849 6.32 -18.42 4.63
C ARG A 849 6.58 -18.45 6.13
N ASP A 850 7.85 -18.46 6.55
CA ASP A 850 8.22 -18.48 7.96
C ASP A 850 7.75 -17.22 8.70
N LYS A 851 7.86 -16.04 8.07
CA LYS A 851 7.38 -14.78 8.68
C LYS A 851 5.88 -14.71 8.80
N VAL A 852 5.17 -15.21 7.80
CA VAL A 852 3.71 -15.30 7.82
C VAL A 852 3.23 -16.27 8.91
N LEU A 853 3.89 -17.42 9.08
CA LEU A 853 3.61 -18.36 10.16
C LEU A 853 3.92 -17.78 11.54
N SER A 854 5.04 -17.06 11.70
CA SER A 854 5.39 -16.37 12.94
C SER A 854 4.34 -15.32 13.33
N LEU A 855 3.71 -14.62 12.38
CA LEU A 855 2.58 -13.73 12.68
C LEU A 855 1.34 -14.50 13.14
N ASN A 856 1.04 -15.66 12.55
CA ASN A 856 -0.08 -16.48 13.02
C ASN A 856 0.14 -16.97 14.47
N GLU A 857 1.37 -17.35 14.81
CA GLU A 857 1.77 -17.76 16.16
C GLU A 857 1.70 -16.59 17.15
N ASP A 858 2.30 -15.45 16.80
CA ASP A 858 2.34 -14.24 17.63
C ASP A 858 0.95 -13.72 18.03
N PHE A 859 -0.03 -13.85 17.13
CA PHE A 859 -1.40 -13.41 17.34
C PHE A 859 -2.37 -14.55 17.67
N GLU A 860 -1.91 -15.80 17.76
CA GLU A 860 -2.74 -16.99 18.06
C GLU A 860 -3.99 -17.10 17.14
N LYS A 861 -3.85 -16.66 15.88
CA LYS A 861 -4.93 -16.64 14.88
C LYS A 861 -4.40 -17.03 13.50
N PRO A 862 -5.16 -17.75 12.67
CA PRO A 862 -4.77 -18.08 11.31
C PRO A 862 -4.99 -16.87 10.38
N LEU A 863 -4.17 -15.84 10.53
CA LEU A 863 -4.27 -14.61 9.72
C LEU A 863 -4.05 -14.93 8.26
N PHE A 864 -2.98 -15.66 7.97
CA PHE A 864 -2.58 -15.98 6.61
C PHE A 864 -2.51 -17.48 6.40
N SER A 865 -2.77 -17.89 5.16
CA SER A 865 -2.53 -19.25 4.72
C SER A 865 -1.13 -19.33 4.10
N PRO A 866 -0.27 -20.31 4.43
CA PRO A 866 1.04 -20.47 3.78
C PRO A 866 0.98 -20.52 2.25
N GLN A 867 -0.14 -20.99 1.71
CA GLN A 867 -0.43 -21.06 0.27
C GLN A 867 -0.54 -19.69 -0.39
N GLU A 868 -0.83 -18.64 0.37
CA GLU A 868 -1.02 -17.30 -0.18
C GLU A 868 0.29 -16.73 -0.73
N VAL A 869 1.43 -17.09 -0.13
CA VAL A 869 2.75 -16.61 -0.54
C VAL A 869 3.47 -17.58 -1.49
N GLU A 870 2.83 -18.67 -1.89
CA GLU A 870 3.44 -19.74 -2.69
C GLU A 870 3.77 -19.32 -4.12
N ASP A 871 2.99 -18.40 -4.69
CA ASP A 871 3.26 -17.80 -6.01
C ASP A 871 4.39 -16.75 -5.98
N ILE A 872 4.96 -16.43 -4.80
CA ILE A 872 5.97 -15.39 -4.64
C ILE A 872 7.36 -16.01 -4.60
N SER A 873 8.04 -16.05 -5.74
CA SER A 873 9.44 -16.48 -5.81
C SER A 873 10.36 -15.61 -4.93
N ARG A 874 10.25 -14.28 -5.08
CA ARG A 874 10.97 -13.27 -4.30
C ARG A 874 10.13 -12.00 -4.21
N LEU A 875 10.15 -11.35 -3.05
CA LEU A 875 9.46 -10.09 -2.78
C LEU A 875 10.49 -9.01 -2.46
N PHE A 876 10.54 -7.95 -3.26
CA PHE A 876 11.36 -6.77 -3.02
C PHE A 876 10.59 -5.70 -2.26
N LEU A 877 11.27 -4.91 -1.45
CA LEU A 877 10.69 -3.90 -0.55
C LEU A 877 9.49 -4.47 0.21
N TYR A 878 9.72 -5.62 0.83
CA TYR A 878 8.63 -6.33 1.50
C TYR A 878 8.21 -5.59 2.77
N ASP A 879 6.91 -5.61 3.04
CA ASP A 879 6.28 -5.18 4.28
C ASP A 879 5.21 -6.21 4.64
N ILE A 880 5.52 -7.04 5.63
CA ILE A 880 4.66 -8.10 6.14
C ILE A 880 4.25 -7.72 7.54
N HIS A 881 2.97 -7.47 7.78
CA HIS A 881 2.51 -7.01 9.07
C HIS A 881 1.17 -7.59 9.49
N ALA A 882 0.95 -7.54 10.81
CA ALA A 882 -0.35 -7.69 11.44
C ALA A 882 -0.57 -6.53 12.42
N LYS A 883 -1.77 -5.95 12.36
CA LYS A 883 -2.20 -4.77 13.11
C LYS A 883 -3.49 -5.05 13.86
N VAL A 884 -3.49 -4.74 15.14
CA VAL A 884 -4.65 -4.79 16.05
C VAL A 884 -5.11 -3.37 16.28
N ASN A 885 -6.34 -3.10 15.89
CA ASN A 885 -7.05 -1.85 16.11
C ASN A 885 -7.93 -2.02 17.35
N ILE A 886 -7.82 -1.16 18.36
CA ILE A 886 -8.64 -1.18 19.57
C ILE A 886 -9.50 0.07 19.62
N TYR A 887 -10.80 -0.13 19.72
CA TYR A 887 -11.78 0.95 19.67
C TYR A 887 -12.14 1.45 21.08
N GLU A 888 -12.86 2.56 21.14
CA GLU A 888 -13.18 3.33 22.36
C GLU A 888 -13.58 2.48 23.57
N ARG A 889 -14.50 1.52 23.41
CA ARG A 889 -14.92 0.64 24.51
C ARG A 889 -13.80 -0.28 25.01
N GLY A 890 -12.94 -0.74 24.09
CA GLY A 890 -11.75 -1.54 24.40
C GLY A 890 -10.71 -0.72 25.14
N VAL A 891 -10.47 0.53 24.70
CA VAL A 891 -9.60 1.47 25.39
C VAL A 891 -10.13 1.77 26.80
N LYS A 892 -11.43 2.03 26.96
CA LYS A 892 -12.08 2.24 28.26
C LYS A 892 -11.93 1.02 29.18
N ARG A 893 -11.99 -0.21 28.66
CA ARG A 893 -11.73 -1.45 29.42
C ARG A 893 -10.26 -1.59 29.83
N LEU A 894 -9.32 -1.23 28.96
CA LEU A 894 -7.89 -1.20 29.31
C LEU A 894 -7.62 -0.18 30.42
N LYS A 895 -8.22 1.02 30.36
CA LYS A 895 -8.05 2.06 31.37
C LYS A 895 -8.66 1.70 32.73
N SER A 896 -9.71 0.87 32.75
CA SER A 896 -10.41 0.48 33.98
C SER A 896 -9.85 -0.76 34.68
N ILE A 897 -8.80 -1.39 34.11
CA ILE A 897 -8.22 -2.59 34.71
C ILE A 897 -7.57 -2.28 36.05
N SER A 898 -7.98 -3.03 37.09
CA SER A 898 -7.42 -2.85 38.42
C SER A 898 -6.03 -3.50 38.53
N GLN A 899 -5.21 -2.98 39.44
CA GLN A 899 -3.92 -3.60 39.78
C GLN A 899 -4.07 -5.07 40.20
N ASN A 900 -5.11 -5.38 40.99
CA ASN A 900 -5.41 -6.75 41.43
C ASN A 900 -5.74 -7.68 40.26
N THR A 901 -6.51 -7.19 39.29
CA THR A 901 -6.81 -7.94 38.06
C THR A 901 -5.53 -8.21 37.27
N MET A 902 -4.66 -7.21 37.11
CA MET A 902 -3.37 -7.37 36.42
C MET A 902 -2.45 -8.39 37.11
N ILE A 903 -2.39 -8.40 38.44
CA ILE A 903 -1.59 -9.37 39.21
C ILE A 903 -2.14 -10.79 39.01
N ALA A 904 -3.47 -10.96 39.01
CA ALA A 904 -4.09 -12.26 38.75
C ALA A 904 -3.76 -12.77 37.34
N ILE A 905 -3.82 -11.91 36.33
CA ILE A 905 -3.44 -12.25 34.96
C ILE A 905 -1.96 -12.61 34.87
N ALA A 906 -1.07 -11.82 35.49
CA ALA A 906 0.36 -12.10 35.53
C ALA A 906 0.65 -13.48 36.14
N THR A 907 -0.05 -13.82 37.23
CA THR A 907 0.08 -15.14 37.89
C THR A 907 -0.32 -16.28 36.95
N ASN A 908 -1.40 -16.11 36.17
CA ASN A 908 -1.85 -17.11 35.21
C ASN A 908 -0.90 -17.24 34.01
N VAL A 909 -0.45 -16.10 33.44
CA VAL A 909 0.49 -16.08 32.30
C VAL A 909 1.82 -16.72 32.68
N ASP A 910 2.25 -16.56 33.93
CA ASP A 910 3.51 -17.11 34.42
C ASP A 910 3.37 -18.55 34.96
N ALA A 911 2.15 -19.10 35.11
CA ALA A 911 1.92 -20.44 35.66
C ALA A 911 2.59 -21.55 34.84
N ASP A 912 2.69 -21.38 33.52
CA ASP A 912 3.33 -22.32 32.60
C ASP A 912 4.81 -21.99 32.32
N ARG A 913 5.32 -20.88 32.86
CA ARG A 913 6.70 -20.42 32.64
C ARG A 913 7.61 -20.89 33.77
N ARG A 914 8.73 -21.54 33.44
CA ARG A 914 9.79 -21.82 34.43
C ARG A 914 10.49 -20.51 34.80
N CYS A 915 10.04 -19.81 35.84
CA CYS A 915 10.70 -18.59 36.28
C CYS A 915 12.13 -18.89 36.79
N HIS A 916 13.11 -18.10 36.35
CA HIS A 916 14.41 -18.06 37.03
C HIS A 916 14.24 -17.46 38.43
N ARG A 917 14.75 -18.14 39.48
CA ARG A 917 14.59 -17.76 40.91
C ARG A 917 14.98 -16.30 41.22
N GLU A 918 15.85 -15.69 40.43
CA GLU A 918 16.33 -14.32 40.61
C GLU A 918 15.38 -13.23 40.07
N ARG A 919 14.31 -13.61 39.35
CA ARG A 919 13.34 -12.68 38.73
C ARG A 919 11.93 -12.79 39.31
N VAL A 920 11.79 -13.44 40.47
CA VAL A 920 10.50 -13.63 41.12
C VAL A 920 10.08 -12.34 41.84
N GLU A 921 8.89 -11.85 41.52
CA GLU A 921 8.30 -10.70 42.18
C GLU A 921 7.16 -11.11 43.09
N TYR A 922 7.09 -10.51 44.27
CA TYR A 922 6.09 -10.81 45.28
C TYR A 922 5.06 -9.69 45.35
N TYR A 923 3.80 -10.05 45.15
CA TYR A 923 2.67 -9.15 45.23
C TYR A 923 1.72 -9.62 46.31
N ARG A 924 1.14 -8.67 47.05
CA ARG A 924 0.00 -8.95 47.92
C ARG A 924 -1.27 -8.63 47.15
N TRP A 925 -2.09 -9.63 46.92
CA TRP A 925 -3.33 -9.54 46.17
C TRP A 925 -4.51 -9.89 47.08
N THR A 926 -5.66 -9.26 46.85
CA THR A 926 -6.90 -9.62 47.55
C THR A 926 -7.74 -10.53 46.66
N ASP A 927 -7.98 -11.75 47.12
CA ASP A 927 -8.78 -12.74 46.38
C ASP A 927 -10.27 -12.36 46.29
N ARG A 928 -11.06 -13.17 45.57
CA ARG A 928 -12.51 -12.95 45.39
C ARG A 928 -13.29 -13.01 46.72
N ASP A 929 -12.73 -13.63 47.75
CA ASP A 929 -13.32 -13.77 49.08
C ASP A 929 -12.84 -12.65 50.05
N GLY A 930 -12.06 -11.69 49.55
CA GLY A 930 -11.55 -10.57 50.35
C GLY A 930 -10.30 -10.88 51.18
N ARG A 931 -9.65 -12.03 50.95
CA ARG A 931 -8.45 -12.44 51.70
C ARG A 931 -7.19 -11.94 51.01
N SER A 932 -6.24 -11.44 51.80
CA SER A 932 -4.90 -11.13 51.28
C SER A 932 -4.10 -12.41 51.06
N VAL A 933 -3.70 -12.65 49.82
CA VAL A 933 -2.87 -13.77 49.38
C VAL A 933 -1.58 -13.19 48.81
N ASP A 934 -0.44 -13.72 49.26
CA ASP A 934 0.85 -13.39 48.67
C ASP A 934 1.05 -14.27 47.43
N VAL A 935 1.23 -13.64 46.27
CA VAL A 935 1.43 -14.32 44.97
C VAL A 935 2.78 -13.94 44.38
N SER A 936 3.41 -14.90 43.71
CA SER A 936 4.70 -14.73 43.07
C SER A 936 4.57 -14.81 41.55
N THR A 937 5.13 -13.83 40.82
CA THR A 937 5.14 -13.81 39.34
C THR A 937 6.58 -13.81 38.82
N CYS A 938 6.80 -14.13 37.53
CA CYS A 938 8.09 -14.02 36.86
C CYS A 938 8.49 -12.56 36.53
N GLY A 939 7.68 -11.57 36.93
CA GLY A 939 7.90 -10.15 36.65
C GLY A 939 7.58 -9.71 35.21
N SER A 940 6.98 -10.59 34.39
CA SER A 940 6.65 -10.32 32.97
C SER A 940 5.78 -9.07 32.80
N LEU A 941 4.80 -8.86 33.68
CA LEU A 941 3.89 -7.70 33.64
C LEU A 941 4.21 -6.61 34.69
N ARG A 942 5.40 -6.62 35.31
CA ARG A 942 5.78 -5.64 36.36
C ARG A 942 5.48 -4.19 35.96
N THR A 943 5.93 -3.82 34.77
CA THR A 943 5.80 -2.44 34.28
C THR A 943 4.34 -2.08 33.99
N ALA A 944 3.54 -3.02 33.47
CA ALA A 944 2.11 -2.82 33.25
C ALA A 944 1.35 -2.69 34.57
N ILE A 945 1.64 -3.54 35.57
CA ILE A 945 1.07 -3.49 36.92
C ILE A 945 1.35 -2.14 37.59
N SER A 946 2.61 -1.66 37.53
CA SER A 946 2.99 -0.36 38.08
C SER A 946 2.22 0.79 37.40
N LYS A 947 2.04 0.71 36.08
CA LYS A 947 1.36 1.74 35.29
C LYS A 947 -0.14 1.78 35.53
N ALA A 948 -0.80 0.64 35.71
CA ALA A 948 -2.23 0.58 35.99
C ALA A 948 -2.63 1.41 37.23
N ASN A 949 -1.75 1.53 38.22
CA ASN A 949 -1.98 2.36 39.40
C ASN A 949 -1.59 3.84 39.19
N SER A 950 -0.55 4.12 38.41
CA SER A 950 -0.02 5.47 38.23
C SER A 950 -0.73 6.29 37.15
N CYS A 951 -1.19 5.66 36.07
CA CYS A 951 -1.78 6.38 34.92
C CYS A 951 -3.06 7.16 35.27
N PRO A 952 -4.00 6.63 36.08
CA PRO A 952 -5.19 7.39 36.48
C PRO A 952 -4.90 8.64 37.33
N ARG A 953 -3.70 8.74 37.93
CA ARG A 953 -3.29 9.86 38.79
C ARG A 953 -2.62 11.00 38.02
N LYS A 954 -2.48 10.87 36.70
CA LYS A 954 -1.92 11.90 35.82
C LYS A 954 -3.00 12.92 35.47
N GLU A 955 -2.71 14.19 35.76
CA GLU A 955 -3.62 15.32 35.49
C GLU A 955 -3.52 15.80 34.04
N ASP A 956 -2.31 15.87 33.48
CA ASP A 956 -2.07 16.29 32.11
C ASP A 956 -2.45 15.19 31.11
N ILE A 957 -3.26 15.53 30.10
CA ILE A 957 -3.81 14.58 29.12
C ILE A 957 -2.67 13.88 28.36
N LYS A 958 -1.62 14.61 28.00
CA LYS A 958 -0.46 14.04 27.30
C LYS A 958 0.28 13.04 28.17
N ASP A 959 0.60 13.39 29.42
CA ASP A 959 1.20 12.45 30.37
C ASP A 959 0.33 11.21 30.63
N GLN A 960 -0.99 11.41 30.72
CA GLN A 960 -1.96 10.35 30.96
C GLN A 960 -2.04 9.37 29.77
N THR A 961 -2.17 9.87 28.56
CA THR A 961 -2.27 9.06 27.34
C THR A 961 -0.95 8.38 26.99
N GLU A 962 0.21 9.05 27.16
CA GLU A 962 1.53 8.40 27.07
C GLU A 962 1.66 7.24 28.09
N CYS A 963 1.11 7.42 29.30
CA CYS A 963 1.14 6.38 30.33
C CYS A 963 0.31 5.15 29.94
N TYR A 964 -0.93 5.35 29.48
CA TYR A 964 -1.82 4.26 29.05
C TYR A 964 -1.31 3.55 27.80
N LEU A 965 -0.79 4.28 26.81
CA LEU A 965 -0.19 3.66 25.62
C LEU A 965 0.97 2.74 26.00
N LYS A 966 1.88 3.19 26.87
CA LYS A 966 2.97 2.34 27.38
C LYS A 966 2.48 1.14 28.20
N MET A 967 1.40 1.32 28.97
CA MET A 967 0.81 0.20 29.72
C MET A 967 0.29 -0.87 28.77
N ALA A 968 -0.52 -0.48 27.79
CA ALA A 968 -1.11 -1.37 26.81
C ALA A 968 -0.06 -2.00 25.88
N LYS A 969 0.98 -1.25 25.49
CA LYS A 969 2.13 -1.77 24.72
C LYS A 969 2.85 -2.90 25.46
N ASN A 970 3.19 -2.69 26.73
CA ASN A 970 3.85 -3.74 27.53
C ASN A 970 2.95 -4.97 27.70
N MET A 971 1.65 -4.76 27.90
CA MET A 971 0.69 -5.87 27.92
C MET A 971 0.73 -6.65 26.60
N PHE A 972 0.64 -5.95 25.47
CA PHE A 972 0.69 -6.55 24.14
C PHE A 972 2.00 -7.29 23.83
N GLU A 973 3.13 -6.81 24.32
CA GLU A 973 4.45 -7.46 24.14
C GLU A 973 4.64 -8.70 25.03
N ASP A 974 4.26 -8.59 26.31
CA ASP A 974 4.69 -9.56 27.34
C ASP A 974 3.67 -10.69 27.60
N MET A 975 2.42 -10.55 27.11
CA MET A 975 1.33 -11.50 27.32
C MET A 975 0.88 -12.21 26.03
N PRO A 976 0.38 -13.45 26.11
CA PRO A 976 -0.23 -14.12 24.96
C PRO A 976 -1.44 -13.33 24.43
N PHE A 977 -1.64 -13.32 23.11
CA PHE A 977 -2.63 -12.46 22.48
C PHE A 977 -4.07 -12.76 22.94
N SER A 978 -4.41 -14.02 23.20
CA SER A 978 -5.70 -14.43 23.77
C SER A 978 -6.05 -13.71 25.08
N TYR A 979 -5.10 -13.58 26.01
CA TYR A 979 -5.31 -12.84 27.26
C TYR A 979 -5.47 -11.34 27.01
N PHE A 980 -4.71 -10.77 26.06
CA PHE A 980 -4.85 -9.36 25.70
C PHE A 980 -6.25 -9.08 25.15
N VAL A 981 -6.76 -9.96 24.28
CA VAL A 981 -8.12 -9.90 23.74
C VAL A 981 -9.18 -10.06 24.83
N GLU A 982 -8.99 -10.93 25.82
CA GLU A 982 -9.94 -11.10 26.94
C GLU A 982 -10.16 -9.77 27.70
N ILE A 983 -9.08 -9.01 27.91
CA ILE A 983 -9.12 -7.71 28.58
C ILE A 983 -9.88 -6.68 27.75
N VAL A 984 -9.53 -6.57 26.47
CA VAL A 984 -10.10 -5.60 25.53
C VAL A 984 -11.56 -5.92 25.19
N GLY A 985 -11.88 -7.22 25.08
CA GLY A 985 -13.17 -7.77 24.64
C GLY A 985 -13.25 -8.00 23.14
N GLU A 986 -13.83 -9.14 22.74
CA GLU A 986 -13.91 -9.60 21.33
C GLU A 986 -14.61 -8.63 20.38
N ASP A 987 -15.57 -7.85 20.86
CA ASP A 987 -16.31 -6.85 20.07
C ASP A 987 -15.61 -5.48 19.97
N ASN A 988 -14.46 -5.30 20.63
CA ASN A 988 -13.82 -3.99 20.80
C ASN A 988 -12.45 -3.87 20.13
N TYR A 989 -12.02 -4.90 19.39
CA TYR A 989 -10.81 -4.84 18.58
C TYR A 989 -11.06 -5.33 17.15
N TYR A 990 -10.14 -5.03 16.24
CA TYR A 990 -10.07 -5.65 14.93
C TYR A 990 -8.62 -5.92 14.54
N LEU A 991 -8.30 -7.20 14.36
CA LEU A 991 -7.00 -7.69 13.92
C LEU A 991 -7.03 -7.96 12.41
N GLU A 992 -6.05 -7.44 11.69
CA GLU A 992 -5.84 -7.71 10.26
C GLU A 992 -4.35 -7.71 9.92
N GLY A 993 -3.99 -8.24 8.76
CA GLY A 993 -2.62 -8.26 8.26
C GLY A 993 -2.54 -8.09 6.76
N ALA A 994 -1.34 -7.76 6.29
CA ALA A 994 -1.03 -7.69 4.88
C ALA A 994 0.40 -8.12 4.56
N VAL A 995 0.59 -8.61 3.33
CA VAL A 995 1.90 -8.78 2.68
C VAL A 995 1.96 -7.87 1.48
N ASN A 996 2.87 -6.90 1.51
CA ASN A 996 3.10 -5.90 0.46
C ASN A 996 4.53 -6.00 -0.07
N GLY A 997 4.75 -5.58 -1.31
CA GLY A 997 6.07 -5.50 -1.94
C GLY A 997 6.00 -5.81 -3.44
N PHE A 998 7.13 -5.66 -4.13
CA PHE A 998 7.27 -5.94 -5.57
C PHE A 998 7.64 -7.40 -5.80
N ARG A 999 6.75 -8.17 -6.41
CA ARG A 999 6.99 -9.59 -6.70
C ARG A 999 7.90 -9.73 -7.92
N ALA A 1000 8.99 -10.47 -7.75
CA ALA A 1000 9.91 -10.81 -8.83
C ALA A 1000 9.28 -11.84 -9.77
N ASN A 1001 9.50 -11.68 -11.08
CA ASN A 1001 9.04 -12.62 -12.11
C ASN A 1001 7.56 -13.01 -11.93
N SER A 1002 6.70 -12.02 -11.70
CA SER A 1002 5.27 -12.23 -11.42
C SER A 1002 4.43 -11.32 -12.32
N GLU A 1003 3.25 -11.79 -12.71
CA GLU A 1003 2.28 -10.97 -13.44
C GLU A 1003 1.53 -9.98 -12.52
N ILE A 1004 1.55 -10.25 -11.22
CA ILE A 1004 1.06 -9.36 -10.18
C ILE A 1004 2.28 -8.63 -9.63
N LEU A 1005 2.34 -7.32 -9.81
CA LEU A 1005 3.51 -6.54 -9.44
C LEU A 1005 3.55 -6.24 -7.94
N ASN A 1006 2.56 -5.48 -7.45
CA ASN A 1006 2.56 -4.92 -6.10
C ASN A 1006 1.19 -4.98 -5.39
N ASP A 1007 0.23 -5.77 -5.90
CA ASP A 1007 -1.08 -5.88 -5.24
C ASP A 1007 -0.91 -6.46 -3.82
N PRO A 1008 -1.49 -5.83 -2.77
CA PRO A 1008 -1.45 -6.35 -1.41
C PRO A 1008 -2.12 -7.72 -1.29
N MET A 1009 -1.48 -8.66 -0.60
CA MET A 1009 -2.20 -9.82 -0.06
C MET A 1009 -2.77 -9.44 1.30
N ARG A 1010 -4.08 -9.61 1.48
CA ARG A 1010 -4.79 -9.28 2.73
C ARG A 1010 -5.12 -10.56 3.48
N SER A 1011 -4.80 -10.58 4.77
CA SER A 1011 -5.10 -11.68 5.67
C SER A 1011 -6.61 -11.83 5.93
N SER A 1012 -6.99 -12.93 6.58
CA SER A 1012 -8.25 -13.00 7.35
C SER A 1012 -8.23 -11.98 8.49
N GLY A 1013 -9.39 -11.41 8.81
CA GLY A 1013 -9.54 -10.42 9.86
C GLY A 1013 -10.46 -10.87 11.00
N PHE A 1014 -10.02 -10.66 12.23
CA PHE A 1014 -10.67 -11.12 13.46
C PHE A 1014 -11.13 -9.96 14.35
N GLY A 1015 -12.18 -10.16 15.14
CA GLY A 1015 -12.79 -9.13 15.99
C GLY A 1015 -13.89 -8.36 15.25
N ARG A 1016 -14.20 -7.12 15.62
CA ARG A 1016 -15.28 -6.33 15.00
C ARG A 1016 -14.77 -4.97 14.55
N ARG A 1017 -14.70 -4.75 13.24
CA ARG A 1017 -14.29 -3.47 12.66
C ARG A 1017 -15.30 -2.36 12.99
N HIS A 1018 -14.80 -1.21 13.45
CA HIS A 1018 -15.63 -0.04 13.72
C HIS A 1018 -16.22 0.52 12.40
N PRO A 1019 -17.52 0.82 12.33
CA PRO A 1019 -18.19 1.20 11.07
C PRO A 1019 -17.73 2.56 10.51
N VAL A 1020 -17.45 3.53 11.38
CA VAL A 1020 -17.05 4.89 10.99
C VAL A 1020 -15.53 5.09 10.96
N TYR A 1021 -14.82 4.65 12.01
CA TYR A 1021 -13.39 4.83 12.23
C TYR A 1021 -12.63 3.48 12.28
N PRO A 1022 -12.61 2.69 11.19
CA PRO A 1022 -12.01 1.36 11.19
C PRO A 1022 -10.51 1.36 11.50
N TYR A 1023 -9.81 2.44 11.16
CA TYR A 1023 -8.35 2.61 11.23
C TYR A 1023 -7.95 3.84 12.07
N GLY A 1024 -8.75 4.17 13.08
CA GLY A 1024 -8.58 5.42 13.84
C GLY A 1024 -9.31 6.60 13.20
N MET A 1025 -9.37 7.70 13.95
CA MET A 1025 -10.05 8.93 13.56
C MET A 1025 -9.16 9.82 12.71
N ILE A 1026 -7.85 9.84 12.98
CA ILE A 1026 -6.90 10.71 12.28
C ILE A 1026 -6.90 10.39 10.79
N ARG A 1027 -6.82 9.10 10.43
CA ARG A 1027 -6.90 8.68 9.04
C ARG A 1027 -8.21 9.07 8.37
N LYS A 1028 -9.32 9.08 9.11
CA LYS A 1028 -10.64 9.46 8.57
C LYS A 1028 -10.72 10.97 8.33
N VAL A 1029 -10.19 11.78 9.25
CA VAL A 1029 -10.09 13.23 9.13
C VAL A 1029 -9.19 13.56 7.94
N GLN A 1030 -7.99 12.99 7.90
CA GLN A 1030 -7.04 13.12 6.80
C GLN A 1030 -7.69 12.83 5.42
N GLN A 1031 -8.43 11.73 5.28
CA GLN A 1031 -9.13 11.38 4.05
C GLN A 1031 -10.23 12.38 3.67
N ARG A 1032 -10.89 12.99 4.66
CA ARG A 1032 -11.94 14.00 4.42
C ARG A 1032 -11.36 15.34 3.98
N VAL A 1033 -10.25 15.75 4.57
CA VAL A 1033 -9.55 16.98 4.17
C VAL A 1033 -8.70 16.81 2.91
N GLY A 1034 -8.46 15.56 2.49
CA GLY A 1034 -7.77 15.25 1.25
C GLY A 1034 -6.25 15.45 1.29
N ILE A 1035 -5.64 15.58 2.47
CA ILE A 1035 -4.20 15.86 2.66
C ILE A 1035 -3.40 14.55 2.66
N GLN A 1036 -2.22 14.52 2.03
CA GLN A 1036 -1.30 13.38 2.09
C GLN A 1036 -0.82 13.12 3.53
N ASN A 1037 -0.53 11.86 3.89
CA ASN A 1037 -0.18 11.50 5.26
C ASN A 1037 1.15 12.14 5.69
N GLY A 1038 2.12 12.23 4.77
CA GLY A 1038 3.40 12.88 5.03
C GLY A 1038 3.23 14.36 5.36
N GLU A 1039 2.31 15.04 4.68
CA GLU A 1039 1.96 16.44 4.94
C GLU A 1039 1.18 16.61 6.25
N PHE A 1040 0.11 15.82 6.42
CA PHE A 1040 -0.71 15.87 7.63
C PHE A 1040 0.11 15.67 8.92
N THR A 1041 1.10 14.78 8.88
CA THR A 1041 1.95 14.45 10.05
C THR A 1041 3.24 15.27 10.15
N GLY A 1042 3.52 16.17 9.20
CA GLY A 1042 4.68 17.05 9.21
C GLY A 1042 6.03 16.34 8.98
N GLN A 1043 6.07 15.28 8.17
CA GLN A 1043 7.28 14.46 7.92
C GLN A 1043 8.40 15.19 7.17
N TRP A 1044 8.15 16.40 6.66
CA TRP A 1044 9.16 17.28 6.08
C TRP A 1044 9.93 18.10 7.15
N LEU A 1045 9.38 18.22 8.36
CA LEU A 1045 10.01 18.84 9.54
C LEU A 1045 10.50 17.81 10.55
N ARG A 1046 9.75 16.71 10.68
CA ARG A 1046 9.93 15.65 11.67
C ARG A 1046 10.46 14.39 11.00
N GLU A 1047 11.18 13.56 11.74
CA GLU A 1047 11.53 12.24 11.20
C GLU A 1047 10.31 11.33 11.22
N ARG A 1048 10.15 10.54 10.16
CA ARG A 1048 9.08 9.56 10.06
C ARG A 1048 9.19 8.53 11.21
N PRO A 1049 8.09 8.13 11.85
CA PRO A 1049 8.05 7.03 12.82
C PRO A 1049 8.39 5.66 12.22
#